data_AF-A0A4R2S124-F1
#
_entry.id   AF-A0A4R2S124-F1
#
_cell.length_a   1.000
_cell.length_b   1.000
_cell.length_c   1.000
_cell.angle_alpha   90.00
_cell.angle_beta   90.00
_cell.angle_gamma   90.00
#
_symmetry.space_group_name_H-M   'P 1'
#
loop_
_entity.id
_entity.type
_entity.pdbx_description
1 polymer ?
#
loop_
_entity_poly.entity_id
_entity_poly.type
_entity_poly.pdbx_seq_one_letter_code
_entity_poly.pdbx_strand_id
1 'polypeptide(L)'
;MINRKRPPRCWRPILLAGLCLLALFPYTAHGASLPASPPPDATAVAEELATHGISRGIIDYAYPLEAPVTRAQLAALLARTAGIQPLPPTSRYRDVLWSHPCAGYIEALSVRQPASVPPKDFFAPEAPATYEDAALFLDQLLSLASRRTGSAESAFWFADRSLAPASLDAVNRVLPLQLLGVPADRFMPRHRVTHGQALLIAQRLLARQAGDIKSDVQLEPARLTGNAATAQTIQLQALSPEAAATVNAYARSYGIDNDRAGWLQNDQFYAQSSSEAAQVTVNVGTRTWTVPVEPATVEASRATSAPFFRVSGPTYLPVSSSVTTLGPIDPAFFDLEKTNHPGPYGGVHSASDQWTGFYRMHGRALITDLGQLQLINAVSLQFQQDTASGVYLPKEMQVDFSQDGLLWSRAGKVIPAPSASTAVTERTFRLTVPTVAARYVRVSFPVDIWVFARRLQIEGPPNGAATPVSSLNFAPSPALSGTVITTRSSSAPPDQPSTAHRQPIDNLLLVYTDHSSVYEPWSQADFLPMLAHKKSDQTYADRFFDGMLLLPHPDSASFGKKAWDSYAAALERQLTVLDEAVAWHQTHTTGFPQTPLPVVLTIHYPTPKHKDWPTETARLQSIRAFMAKLQQRWQQASWSHLRHVGYYWLWEDVRLAEDQALIRTIADDLHKQNLLFYWIPYYDAPGLTKWRELGFDQVYLQPNYYFDPDFSRTRLLNAYRQAQALGLGIEIEGTAQFLQDSDFRQRYLDQLIDPPAPTMPYAFYLETKSLVQASQSNELVNRLYHATYRWMQKRVLNKAD
;
A
#
# COMPACT_ATOMS: atom_id res chain seq x y z
N MET A 1 82.68 46.56 12.81
CA MET A 1 83.23 47.79 12.19
C MET A 1 82.80 47.86 10.73
N ILE A 2 82.20 48.98 10.33
CA ILE A 2 82.39 49.70 9.05
C ILE A 2 82.20 48.85 7.76
N ASN A 3 81.04 48.90 7.08
CA ASN A 3 80.57 49.93 6.13
C ASN A 3 81.24 49.87 4.73
N ARG A 4 80.40 49.70 3.68
CA ARG A 4 80.41 50.25 2.29
C ARG A 4 80.00 49.18 1.25
N LYS A 5 78.78 49.25 0.66
CA LYS A 5 78.36 49.98 -0.59
C LYS A 5 79.11 49.47 -1.83
N ARG A 6 78.54 49.10 -3.00
CA ARG A 6 77.23 49.09 -3.72
C ARG A 6 77.59 48.60 -5.18
N PRO A 7 76.70 48.52 -6.21
CA PRO A 7 75.37 47.90 -6.40
C PRO A 7 75.35 47.07 -7.76
N PRO A 8 74.24 46.97 -8.54
CA PRO A 8 73.10 46.06 -8.36
C PRO A 8 72.86 45.16 -9.60
N ARG A 9 72.22 43.99 -9.42
CA ARG A 9 71.38 43.36 -10.45
C ARG A 9 70.27 42.60 -9.73
N CYS A 10 69.02 42.94 -10.07
CA CYS A 10 67.82 42.64 -9.30
C CYS A 10 67.51 41.14 -9.16
N TRP A 11 66.77 40.86 -8.11
CA TRP A 11 66.54 39.58 -7.44
C TRP A 11 65.81 38.49 -8.27
N ARG A 12 66.42 37.30 -8.20
CA ARG A 12 65.91 35.92 -8.06
C ARG A 12 65.01 35.74 -6.79
N PRO A 13 64.48 34.55 -6.42
CA PRO A 13 63.81 33.47 -7.18
C PRO A 13 62.77 32.61 -6.37
N ILE A 14 62.30 31.51 -6.99
CA ILE A 14 61.80 30.22 -6.42
C ILE A 14 60.41 30.22 -5.71
N LEU A 15 59.38 29.66 -6.35
CA LEU A 15 58.85 28.30 -6.05
C LEU A 15 57.75 27.84 -7.02
N LEU A 16 57.76 26.53 -7.28
CA LEU A 16 57.00 25.70 -8.22
C LEU A 16 55.46 25.80 -8.12
N ALA A 17 54.75 25.70 -9.24
CA ALA A 17 54.09 24.46 -9.70
C ALA A 17 53.03 24.69 -10.81
N GLY A 18 53.09 23.89 -11.87
CA GLY A 18 51.92 23.40 -12.63
C GLY A 18 51.26 24.34 -13.65
N LEU A 19 51.74 24.33 -14.89
CA LEU A 19 50.96 24.79 -16.04
C LEU A 19 51.03 23.73 -17.14
N CYS A 20 49.96 22.92 -17.21
CA CYS A 20 49.76 21.93 -18.25
C CYS A 20 49.52 22.62 -19.60
N LEU A 21 50.26 22.14 -20.60
CA LEU A 21 50.07 22.47 -22.00
C LEU A 21 48.64 22.13 -22.47
N LEU A 22 48.00 23.14 -23.05
CA LEU A 22 46.81 23.03 -23.87
C LEU A 22 47.10 22.16 -25.11
N ALA A 23 46.62 20.92 -25.09
CA ALA A 23 46.38 20.15 -26.30
C ALA A 23 45.01 20.57 -26.87
N LEU A 24 45.05 21.27 -28.00
CA LEU A 24 43.90 21.54 -28.85
C LEU A 24 43.36 20.22 -29.42
N PHE A 25 42.26 19.71 -28.86
CA PHE A 25 41.40 18.77 -29.57
C PHE A 25 40.28 19.55 -30.26
N PRO A 26 39.99 19.28 -31.55
CA PRO A 26 38.89 19.93 -32.24
C PRO A 26 37.57 19.50 -31.58
N TYR A 27 36.85 20.49 -31.06
CA TYR A 27 35.47 20.34 -30.61
C TYR A 27 34.61 20.07 -31.86
N THR A 28 34.46 18.81 -32.25
CA THR A 28 33.33 18.42 -33.09
C THR A 28 32.09 18.59 -32.23
N ALA A 29 31.34 19.67 -32.46
CA ALA A 29 30.00 19.84 -31.95
C ALA A 29 29.12 18.69 -32.48
N HIS A 30 29.08 17.58 -31.76
CA HIS A 30 27.98 16.65 -31.87
C HIS A 30 26.77 17.38 -31.31
N GLY A 31 25.86 17.79 -32.18
CA GLY A 31 24.53 18.20 -31.79
C GLY A 31 23.90 17.05 -31.01
N ALA A 32 23.96 17.11 -29.69
CA ALA A 32 23.25 16.19 -28.83
C ALA A 32 21.77 16.54 -28.93
N SER A 33 21.07 15.92 -29.87
CA SER A 33 19.62 15.83 -29.81
C SER A 33 19.25 15.11 -28.51
N LEU A 34 18.30 15.68 -27.75
CA LEU A 34 17.61 14.92 -26.71
C LEU A 34 17.07 13.63 -27.35
N PRO A 35 17.04 12.48 -26.64
CA PRO A 35 16.44 11.28 -27.17
C PRO A 35 15.01 11.63 -27.62
N ALA A 36 14.74 11.43 -28.91
CA ALA A 36 13.46 11.72 -29.56
C ALA A 36 12.38 10.70 -29.21
N SER A 37 12.54 10.00 -28.08
CA SER A 37 11.62 8.99 -27.59
C SER A 37 11.46 9.09 -26.06
N PRO A 38 10.24 9.01 -25.51
CA PRO A 38 10.03 8.92 -24.08
C PRO A 38 10.67 7.62 -23.59
N PRO A 39 11.16 7.57 -22.34
CA PRO A 39 11.61 6.32 -21.76
C PRO A 39 10.46 5.30 -21.74
N PRO A 40 10.76 3.99 -21.80
CA PRO A 40 9.76 2.90 -21.85
C PRO A 40 8.76 2.92 -20.67
N ASP A 41 9.03 3.68 -19.61
CA ASP A 41 8.16 3.86 -18.44
C ASP A 41 7.02 4.88 -18.61
N ALA A 42 7.02 5.76 -19.62
CA ALA A 42 6.09 6.91 -19.64
C ALA A 42 4.59 6.51 -19.70
N THR A 43 4.25 5.37 -20.31
CA THR A 43 2.88 4.82 -20.29
C THR A 43 2.49 4.34 -18.89
N ALA A 44 3.38 3.62 -18.20
CA ALA A 44 3.16 3.18 -16.83
C ALA A 44 3.04 4.38 -15.87
N VAL A 45 3.83 5.44 -16.08
CA VAL A 45 3.70 6.71 -15.36
C VAL A 45 2.35 7.38 -15.64
N ALA A 46 1.89 7.33 -16.90
CA ALA A 46 0.60 7.89 -17.26
C ALA A 46 -0.55 7.17 -16.53
N GLU A 47 -0.49 5.83 -16.43
CA GLU A 47 -1.43 5.02 -15.66
C GLU A 47 -1.36 5.34 -14.17
N GLU A 48 -0.16 5.41 -13.58
CA GLU A 48 0.04 5.79 -12.18
C GLU A 48 -0.60 7.15 -11.87
N LEU A 49 -0.33 8.17 -12.68
CA LEU A 49 -0.91 9.50 -12.50
C LEU A 49 -2.43 9.51 -12.77
N ALA A 50 -2.92 8.65 -13.66
CA ALA A 50 -4.36 8.51 -13.91
C ALA A 50 -5.06 7.91 -12.70
N THR A 51 -4.41 6.98 -11.99
CA THR A 51 -4.92 6.49 -10.70
C THR A 51 -5.03 7.59 -9.66
N HIS A 52 -4.43 8.78 -9.83
CA HIS A 52 -4.60 9.93 -8.95
C HIS A 52 -5.52 11.02 -9.54
N GLY A 53 -6.14 10.78 -10.69
CA GLY A 53 -6.91 11.80 -11.42
C GLY A 53 -6.05 12.92 -12.03
N ILE A 54 -4.71 12.76 -12.00
CA ILE A 54 -3.74 13.77 -12.43
C ILE A 54 -3.58 13.77 -13.95
N SER A 55 -3.54 12.61 -14.61
CA SER A 55 -3.49 12.50 -16.07
C SER A 55 -4.84 12.04 -16.62
N ARG A 56 -5.13 12.39 -17.88
CA ARG A 56 -6.23 11.81 -18.66
C ARG A 56 -5.73 11.55 -20.08
N GLY A 57 -5.95 10.35 -20.58
CA GLY A 57 -5.68 10.01 -21.98
C GLY A 57 -6.71 10.65 -22.91
N ILE A 58 -6.37 10.72 -24.20
CA ILE A 58 -7.36 10.92 -25.26
C ILE A 58 -7.95 9.53 -25.51
N ILE A 59 -9.27 9.38 -25.32
CA ILE A 59 -10.14 8.26 -25.74
C ILE A 59 -9.41 6.91 -25.96
N ASP A 60 -9.61 5.93 -25.07
CA ASP A 60 -8.99 4.59 -25.10
C ASP A 60 -7.45 4.56 -24.95
N TYR A 61 -6.95 5.07 -23.82
CA TYR A 61 -5.59 4.84 -23.29
C TYR A 61 -4.38 5.23 -24.16
N ALA A 62 -4.58 5.81 -25.35
CA ALA A 62 -3.49 6.28 -26.20
C ALA A 62 -3.00 7.67 -25.75
N TYR A 63 -1.85 7.72 -25.07
CA TYR A 63 -1.14 8.97 -24.83
C TYR A 63 -0.23 9.28 -26.01
N PRO A 64 -0.36 10.43 -26.70
CA PRO A 64 0.56 10.81 -27.77
C PRO A 64 1.88 11.31 -27.16
N LEU A 65 2.67 10.39 -26.60
CA LEU A 65 3.82 10.69 -25.72
C LEU A 65 4.87 11.62 -26.36
N GLU A 66 5.01 11.58 -27.68
CA GLU A 66 5.93 12.45 -28.45
C GLU A 66 5.36 13.82 -28.81
N ALA A 67 4.03 13.96 -28.80
CA ALA A 67 3.40 15.19 -29.21
C ALA A 67 3.67 16.30 -28.17
N PRO A 68 3.91 17.54 -28.60
CA PRO A 68 4.08 18.66 -27.68
C PRO A 68 2.81 18.87 -26.86
N VAL A 69 2.97 19.19 -25.57
CA VAL A 69 1.87 19.59 -24.69
C VAL A 69 1.64 21.10 -24.80
N THR A 70 0.39 21.55 -24.69
CA THR A 70 0.08 22.99 -24.64
C THR A 70 0.42 23.59 -23.28
N ARG A 71 0.59 24.93 -23.21
CA ARG A 71 0.80 25.65 -21.94
C ARG A 71 -0.33 25.40 -20.95
N ALA A 72 -1.58 25.38 -21.41
CA ALA A 72 -2.74 25.11 -20.57
C ALA A 72 -2.74 23.68 -20.01
N GLN A 73 -2.43 22.69 -20.85
CA GLN A 73 -2.34 21.29 -20.43
C GLN A 73 -1.21 21.08 -19.42
N LEU A 74 -0.03 21.68 -19.64
CA LEU A 74 1.10 21.60 -18.70
C LEU A 74 0.75 22.24 -17.35
N ALA A 75 0.15 23.44 -17.37
CA ALA A 75 -0.28 24.14 -16.16
C ALA A 75 -1.30 23.32 -15.36
N ALA A 76 -2.32 22.78 -16.04
CA ALA A 76 -3.34 21.95 -15.40
C ALA A 76 -2.79 20.61 -14.90
N LEU A 77 -1.83 20.00 -15.59
CA LEU A 77 -1.15 18.78 -15.13
C LEU A 77 -0.41 19.07 -13.82
N LEU A 78 0.46 20.08 -13.79
CA LEU A 78 1.27 20.41 -12.60
C LEU A 78 0.40 20.92 -11.44
N ALA A 79 -0.67 21.67 -11.71
CA ALA A 79 -1.64 22.09 -10.69
C ALA A 79 -2.32 20.88 -10.04
N ARG A 80 -2.79 19.91 -10.85
CA ARG A 80 -3.38 18.66 -10.35
C ARG A 80 -2.38 17.85 -9.55
N THR A 81 -1.14 17.73 -10.05
CA THR A 81 -0.05 17.07 -9.31
C THR A 81 0.19 17.73 -7.96
N ALA A 82 0.12 19.06 -7.88
CA ALA A 82 0.26 19.78 -6.63
C ALA A 82 -1.00 19.75 -5.73
N GLY A 83 -2.07 19.06 -6.14
CA GLY A 83 -3.32 18.95 -5.39
C GLY A 83 -4.14 20.23 -5.38
N ILE A 84 -3.90 21.15 -6.32
CA ILE A 84 -4.65 22.39 -6.48
C ILE A 84 -5.98 22.06 -7.16
N GLN A 85 -7.08 22.33 -6.47
CA GLN A 85 -8.43 22.21 -7.03
C GLN A 85 -8.75 23.38 -7.97
N PRO A 86 -9.53 23.15 -9.04
CA PRO A 86 -9.91 24.21 -9.98
C PRO A 86 -10.75 25.29 -9.29
N LEU A 87 -10.75 26.52 -9.81
CA LEU A 87 -11.64 27.60 -9.38
C LEU A 87 -12.58 28.01 -10.51
N PRO A 88 -13.75 28.61 -10.20
CA PRO A 88 -14.59 29.23 -11.23
C PRO A 88 -13.80 30.28 -12.03
N PRO A 89 -13.69 30.17 -13.37
CA PRO A 89 -12.92 31.12 -14.18
C PRO A 89 -13.51 32.54 -14.11
N THR A 90 -12.66 33.56 -13.91
CA THR A 90 -13.11 34.97 -13.81
C THR A 90 -12.76 35.82 -15.03
N SER A 91 -12.32 35.19 -16.13
CA SER A 91 -11.80 35.87 -17.34
C SER A 91 -10.58 36.76 -17.05
N ARG A 92 -9.72 36.33 -16.12
CA ARG A 92 -8.47 37.04 -15.76
C ARG A 92 -7.54 37.28 -16.96
N TYR A 93 -7.53 36.35 -17.91
CA TYR A 93 -6.79 36.46 -19.18
C TYR A 93 -7.77 36.63 -20.32
N ARG A 94 -7.46 37.51 -21.27
CA ARG A 94 -8.34 37.81 -22.41
C ARG A 94 -8.50 36.63 -23.37
N ASP A 95 -7.52 35.73 -23.40
CA ASP A 95 -7.44 34.58 -24.31
C ASP A 95 -7.79 33.23 -23.66
N VAL A 96 -8.20 33.21 -22.39
CA VAL A 96 -8.67 32.00 -21.72
C VAL A 96 -10.19 32.07 -21.59
N LEU A 97 -10.88 31.35 -22.48
CA LEU A 97 -12.34 31.23 -22.43
C LEU A 97 -12.78 30.51 -21.16
N TRP A 98 -13.89 30.95 -20.55
CA TRP A 98 -14.46 30.30 -19.37
C TRP A 98 -14.83 28.83 -19.58
N SER A 99 -15.13 28.45 -20.84
CA SER A 99 -15.45 27.09 -21.26
C SER A 99 -14.22 26.23 -21.58
N HIS A 100 -13.01 26.80 -21.54
CA HIS A 100 -11.79 26.05 -21.83
C HIS A 100 -11.57 24.98 -20.73
N PRO A 101 -11.24 23.71 -21.07
CA PRO A 101 -11.15 22.61 -20.10
C PRO A 101 -10.18 22.85 -18.93
N CYS A 102 -9.10 23.60 -19.19
CA CYS A 102 -8.10 23.95 -18.17
C CYS A 102 -8.34 25.31 -17.48
N ALA A 103 -9.40 26.06 -17.84
CA ALA A 103 -9.61 27.43 -17.36
C ALA A 103 -9.64 27.52 -15.84
N GLY A 104 -10.28 26.56 -15.17
CA GLY A 104 -10.37 26.57 -13.71
C GLY A 104 -9.04 26.33 -13.00
N TYR A 105 -8.17 25.48 -13.56
CA TYR A 105 -6.82 25.28 -13.02
C TYR A 105 -5.90 26.47 -13.32
N ILE A 106 -6.06 27.10 -14.49
CA ILE A 106 -5.36 28.34 -14.82
C ILE A 106 -5.75 29.43 -13.81
N GLU A 107 -7.05 29.66 -13.58
CA GLU A 107 -7.52 30.61 -12.56
C GLU A 107 -6.97 30.28 -11.18
N ALA A 108 -7.00 29.00 -10.79
CA ALA A 108 -6.47 28.53 -9.51
C ALA A 108 -4.98 28.84 -9.34
N LEU A 109 -4.15 28.62 -10.37
CA LEU A 109 -2.75 29.00 -10.31
C LEU A 109 -2.58 30.52 -10.24
N SER A 110 -3.34 31.27 -11.04
CA SER A 110 -3.17 32.71 -11.17
C SER A 110 -3.55 33.50 -9.91
N VAL A 111 -4.60 33.12 -9.18
CA VAL A 111 -4.95 33.77 -7.89
C VAL A 111 -3.90 33.54 -6.81
N ARG A 112 -3.01 32.56 -7.03
CA ARG A 112 -1.92 32.18 -6.12
C ARG A 112 -0.58 32.80 -6.54
N GLN A 113 -0.55 33.68 -7.54
CA GLN A 113 0.69 34.40 -7.88
C GLN A 113 1.03 35.44 -6.81
N PRO A 114 2.33 35.64 -6.49
CA PRO A 114 2.74 36.74 -5.62
C PRO A 114 2.25 38.09 -6.16
N ALA A 115 1.78 38.98 -5.28
CA ALA A 115 1.26 40.30 -5.66
C ALA A 115 2.28 41.20 -6.39
N SER A 116 3.57 40.85 -6.35
CA SER A 116 4.66 41.53 -7.05
C SER A 116 4.78 41.17 -8.54
N VAL A 117 4.05 40.16 -9.02
CA VAL A 117 4.03 39.78 -10.44
C VAL A 117 2.85 40.49 -11.12
N PRO A 118 3.08 41.46 -12.04
CA PRO A 118 1.99 42.13 -12.73
C PRO A 118 1.19 41.13 -13.59
N PRO A 119 -0.15 41.22 -13.61
CA PRO A 119 -0.96 40.33 -14.42
C PRO A 119 -0.63 40.53 -15.90
N LYS A 120 -0.34 39.43 -16.61
CA LYS A 120 -0.26 39.44 -18.07
C LYS A 120 -1.68 39.49 -18.64
N ASP A 121 -1.89 40.23 -19.72
CA ASP A 121 -3.18 40.28 -20.41
C ASP A 121 -3.53 38.96 -21.13
N PHE A 122 -2.52 38.12 -21.42
CA PHE A 122 -2.63 36.89 -22.20
C PHE A 122 -1.87 35.72 -21.52
N PHE A 123 -2.46 34.53 -21.56
CA PHE A 123 -1.87 33.28 -21.06
C PHE A 123 -1.28 32.39 -22.17
N ALA A 124 -1.83 32.50 -23.39
CA ALA A 124 -1.58 31.68 -24.57
C ALA A 124 -1.89 30.18 -24.35
N PRO A 125 -3.15 29.80 -24.04
CA PRO A 125 -3.48 28.44 -23.59
C PRO A 125 -3.09 27.34 -24.58
N GLU A 126 -3.25 27.58 -25.89
CA GLU A 126 -3.00 26.61 -26.96
C GLU A 126 -1.55 26.59 -27.47
N ALA A 127 -0.69 27.51 -27.03
CA ALA A 127 0.69 27.53 -27.48
C ALA A 127 1.46 26.31 -26.95
N PRO A 128 2.39 25.71 -27.72
CA PRO A 128 3.25 24.65 -27.22
C PRO A 128 4.05 25.10 -26.00
N ALA A 129 3.99 24.33 -24.91
CA ALA A 129 4.73 24.63 -23.70
C ALA A 129 6.22 24.36 -23.89
N THR A 130 7.06 25.18 -23.28
CA THR A 130 8.51 25.01 -23.29
C THR A 130 9.06 24.61 -21.92
N TYR A 131 10.34 24.23 -21.87
CA TYR A 131 11.04 23.98 -20.61
C TYR A 131 11.15 25.25 -19.73
N GLU A 132 11.17 26.44 -20.34
CA GLU A 132 11.00 27.72 -19.62
C GLU A 132 9.65 27.78 -18.91
N ASP A 133 8.55 27.40 -19.58
CA ASP A 133 7.22 27.38 -18.98
C ASP A 133 7.11 26.36 -17.84
N ALA A 134 7.69 25.16 -18.03
CA ALA A 134 7.75 24.15 -16.98
C ALA A 134 8.49 24.65 -15.73
N ALA A 135 9.63 25.34 -15.92
CA ALA A 135 10.37 25.94 -14.82
C ALA A 135 9.56 27.04 -14.11
N LEU A 136 8.89 27.92 -14.85
CA LEU A 136 8.04 28.97 -14.29
C LEU A 136 6.87 28.40 -13.47
N PHE A 137 6.16 27.39 -13.99
CA PHE A 137 5.05 26.77 -13.25
C PHE A 137 5.52 26.02 -12.01
N LEU A 138 6.63 25.27 -12.10
CA LEU A 138 7.19 24.58 -10.94
C LEU A 138 7.68 25.56 -9.88
N ASP A 139 8.37 26.63 -10.28
CA ASP A 139 8.83 27.67 -9.36
C ASP A 139 7.66 28.36 -8.66
N GLN A 140 6.60 28.68 -9.41
CA GLN A 140 5.37 29.22 -8.84
C GLN A 140 4.76 28.26 -7.80
N LEU A 141 4.66 26.97 -8.11
CA LEU A 141 4.12 25.95 -7.22
C LEU A 141 4.97 25.76 -5.95
N LEU A 142 6.30 25.76 -6.09
CA LEU A 142 7.23 25.63 -4.97
C LEU A 142 7.22 26.88 -4.09
N SER A 143 7.15 28.07 -4.68
CA SER A 143 7.05 29.33 -3.94
C SER A 143 5.77 29.41 -3.08
N LEU A 144 4.70 28.75 -3.53
CA LEU A 144 3.44 28.65 -2.79
C LEU A 144 3.52 27.73 -1.58
N ALA A 145 4.33 26.67 -1.67
CA ALA A 145 4.57 25.75 -0.58
C ALA A 145 5.44 26.38 0.53
N SER A 146 6.43 27.20 0.17
CA SER A 146 7.53 27.57 1.07
C SER A 146 7.46 28.97 1.69
N ARG A 147 6.28 29.62 1.79
CA ARG A 147 6.10 31.06 2.16
C ARG A 147 7.30 31.67 2.94
N ARG A 148 8.23 32.26 2.16
CA ARG A 148 9.58 32.80 2.50
C ARG A 148 10.73 31.80 2.48
N THR A 149 11.44 31.76 1.34
CA THR A 149 12.83 31.29 1.28
C THR A 149 13.79 32.40 1.77
N GLY A 150 14.36 32.22 2.95
CA GLY A 150 15.77 32.53 3.19
C GLY A 150 16.41 31.21 3.62
N SER A 151 17.56 30.75 3.15
CA SER A 151 18.68 31.39 2.48
C SER A 151 19.09 30.59 1.24
N ALA A 152 19.56 31.31 0.22
CA ALA A 152 20.32 30.72 -0.86
C ALA A 152 21.65 30.17 -0.33
N GLU A 153 21.83 28.86 -0.32
CA GLU A 153 23.16 28.25 -0.28
C GLU A 153 23.27 27.15 -1.33
N SER A 154 23.61 27.54 -2.57
CA SER A 154 24.87 27.16 -3.24
C SER A 154 24.85 27.41 -4.76
N ALA A 155 25.77 28.28 -5.21
CA ALA A 155 26.65 28.22 -6.38
C ALA A 155 26.20 27.64 -7.75
N PHE A 156 24.91 27.56 -8.06
CA PHE A 156 24.44 27.20 -9.40
C PHE A 156 23.89 28.43 -10.15
N TRP A 157 24.48 28.77 -11.29
CA TRP A 157 24.06 29.90 -12.14
C TRP A 157 23.91 29.46 -13.59
N PHE A 158 22.66 29.37 -14.06
CA PHE A 158 22.32 29.27 -15.47
C PHE A 158 22.43 30.67 -16.11
N ALA A 159 23.12 30.78 -17.25
CA ALA A 159 23.52 32.06 -17.83
C ALA A 159 22.98 32.30 -19.25
N ASP A 160 21.74 31.90 -19.53
CA ASP A 160 21.09 32.23 -20.80
C ASP A 160 20.49 33.65 -20.76
N ARG A 161 21.19 34.59 -21.39
CA ARG A 161 20.78 36.00 -21.48
C ARG A 161 19.55 36.25 -22.37
N SER A 162 19.06 35.23 -23.08
CA SER A 162 17.84 35.31 -23.90
C SER A 162 16.55 35.09 -23.11
N LEU A 163 16.66 34.67 -21.84
CA LEU A 163 15.55 34.58 -20.92
C LEU A 163 15.23 35.94 -20.28
N ALA A 164 13.95 36.19 -20.04
CA ALA A 164 13.54 37.32 -19.20
C ALA A 164 14.06 37.11 -17.77
N PRO A 165 14.39 38.17 -17.00
CA PRO A 165 14.95 38.04 -15.65
C PRO A 165 14.15 37.11 -14.72
N ALA A 166 12.81 37.23 -14.73
CA ALA A 166 11.94 36.37 -13.92
C ALA A 166 12.00 34.87 -14.33
N SER A 167 12.14 34.58 -15.63
CA SER A 167 12.30 33.21 -16.12
C SER A 167 13.66 32.64 -15.74
N LEU A 168 14.72 33.46 -15.79
CA LEU A 168 16.06 33.07 -15.37
C LEU A 168 16.10 32.69 -13.89
N ASP A 169 15.46 33.50 -13.05
CA ASP A 169 15.34 33.27 -11.61
C ASP A 169 14.60 31.95 -11.30
N ALA A 170 13.49 31.70 -11.99
CA ALA A 170 12.73 30.46 -11.84
C ALA A 170 13.55 29.23 -12.25
N VAL A 171 14.26 29.30 -13.39
CA VAL A 171 15.15 28.23 -13.87
C VAL A 171 16.26 27.93 -12.86
N ASN A 172 16.90 28.96 -12.31
CA ASN A 172 17.95 28.82 -11.31
C ASN A 172 17.46 28.15 -10.01
N ARG A 173 16.19 28.36 -9.64
CA ARG A 173 15.60 27.70 -8.46
C ARG A 173 15.15 26.26 -8.73
N VAL A 174 14.65 25.97 -9.93
CA VAL A 174 14.06 24.66 -10.25
C VAL A 174 15.08 23.62 -10.72
N LEU A 175 16.10 24.02 -11.50
CA LEU A 175 17.08 23.09 -12.05
C LEU A 175 17.80 22.23 -11.00
N PRO A 176 18.27 22.78 -9.86
CA PRO A 176 18.93 21.99 -8.82
C PRO A 176 18.04 20.90 -8.22
N LEU A 177 16.71 21.04 -8.31
CA LEU A 177 15.75 20.07 -7.78
C LEU A 177 15.57 18.84 -8.69
N GLN A 178 16.16 18.85 -9.89
CA GLN A 178 16.10 17.77 -10.88
C GLN A 178 14.68 17.37 -11.34
N LEU A 179 13.66 18.18 -11.03
CA LEU A 179 12.25 17.92 -11.41
C LEU A 179 12.07 17.88 -12.94
N LEU A 180 12.80 18.72 -13.66
CA LEU A 180 12.75 18.81 -15.12
C LEU A 180 13.40 17.61 -15.83
N GLY A 181 14.18 16.78 -15.11
CA GLY A 181 14.83 15.59 -15.67
C GLY A 181 15.93 15.87 -16.68
N VAL A 182 16.41 17.10 -16.75
CA VAL A 182 17.50 17.53 -17.63
C VAL A 182 18.55 18.26 -16.79
N PRO A 183 19.83 17.93 -16.95
CA PRO A 183 20.89 18.64 -16.24
C PRO A 183 21.11 20.03 -16.86
N ALA A 184 21.71 20.92 -16.08
CA ALA A 184 21.98 22.31 -16.41
C ALA A 184 22.66 22.55 -17.76
N ASP A 185 23.69 21.75 -18.05
CA ASP A 185 24.51 21.81 -19.26
C ASP A 185 23.74 21.40 -20.52
N ARG A 186 22.56 20.77 -20.35
CA ARG A 186 21.66 20.33 -21.43
C ARG A 186 20.29 21.00 -21.37
N PHE A 187 20.11 21.99 -20.50
CA PHE A 187 18.84 22.68 -20.36
C PHE A 187 18.59 23.60 -21.57
N MET A 188 17.53 23.30 -22.32
CA MET A 188 17.14 24.06 -23.52
C MET A 188 15.81 24.78 -23.27
N PRO A 189 15.80 26.05 -22.83
CA PRO A 189 14.59 26.73 -22.34
C PRO A 189 13.48 26.87 -23.38
N ARG A 190 13.84 27.00 -24.67
CA ARG A 190 12.90 27.14 -25.79
C ARG A 190 12.44 25.80 -26.37
N HIS A 191 13.02 24.68 -25.93
CA HIS A 191 12.62 23.36 -26.40
C HIS A 191 11.21 23.05 -25.91
N ARG A 192 10.40 22.44 -26.78
CA ARG A 192 9.01 22.07 -26.48
C ARG A 192 8.98 20.87 -25.54
N VAL A 193 8.06 20.87 -24.59
CA VAL A 193 7.83 19.73 -23.69
C VAL A 193 6.85 18.77 -24.36
N THR A 194 7.20 17.48 -24.44
CA THR A 194 6.28 16.45 -24.93
C THR A 194 5.35 15.95 -23.82
N HIS A 195 4.28 15.23 -24.17
CA HIS A 195 3.40 14.59 -23.18
C HIS A 195 4.18 13.64 -22.24
N GLY A 196 5.07 12.80 -22.78
CA GLY A 196 5.89 11.88 -21.98
C GLY A 196 6.81 12.62 -21.02
N GLN A 197 7.43 13.72 -21.46
CA GLN A 197 8.27 14.55 -20.59
C GLN A 197 7.45 15.23 -19.48
N ALA A 198 6.27 15.78 -19.81
CA ALA A 198 5.37 16.40 -18.84
C ALA A 198 4.92 15.41 -17.76
N LEU A 199 4.59 14.18 -18.12
CA LEU A 199 4.21 13.11 -17.19
C LEU A 199 5.35 12.75 -16.23
N LEU A 200 6.59 12.65 -16.72
CA LEU A 200 7.75 12.39 -15.87
C LEU A 200 8.05 13.56 -14.91
N ILE A 201 7.86 14.81 -15.35
CA ILE A 201 7.98 15.98 -14.47
C ILE A 201 6.92 15.90 -13.36
N ALA A 202 5.67 15.59 -13.72
CA ALA A 202 4.58 15.41 -12.76
C ALA A 202 4.86 14.26 -11.78
N GLN A 203 5.37 13.12 -12.23
CA GLN A 203 5.74 12.00 -11.37
C GLN A 203 6.83 12.39 -10.37
N ARG A 204 7.89 13.08 -10.81
CA ARG A 204 8.95 13.56 -9.92
C ARG A 204 8.44 14.57 -8.89
N LEU A 205 7.54 15.47 -9.31
CA LEU A 205 6.90 16.41 -8.39
C LEU A 205 6.05 15.66 -7.34
N LEU A 206 5.25 14.67 -7.76
CA LEU A 206 4.45 13.85 -6.85
C LEU A 206 5.32 13.07 -5.87
N ALA A 207 6.39 12.43 -6.35
CA ALA A 207 7.34 11.68 -5.54
C ALA A 207 8.04 12.58 -4.51
N ARG A 208 8.45 13.80 -4.91
CA ARG A 208 9.03 14.80 -4.00
C ARG A 208 8.04 15.17 -2.90
N GLN A 209 6.79 15.47 -3.27
CA GLN A 209 5.74 15.81 -2.31
C GLN A 209 5.45 14.68 -1.31
N ALA A 210 5.57 13.41 -1.72
CA ALA A 210 5.46 12.26 -0.84
C ALA A 210 6.69 12.05 0.06
N GLY A 211 7.88 12.43 -0.40
CA GLY A 211 9.15 12.29 0.33
C GLY A 211 9.40 13.38 1.38
N ASP A 212 9.02 14.63 1.11
CA ASP A 212 9.35 15.81 1.92
C ASP A 212 8.79 15.76 3.35
N ILE A 213 7.77 14.93 3.62
CA ILE A 213 7.15 14.85 4.95
C ILE A 213 7.92 13.89 5.87
N LYS A 214 9.06 13.28 5.47
CA LYS A 214 9.57 12.05 6.11
C LYS A 214 10.34 12.14 7.45
N SER A 215 10.93 13.26 7.84
CA SER A 215 11.72 13.34 9.08
C SER A 215 11.75 14.77 9.62
N ASP A 216 11.81 14.93 10.95
CA ASP A 216 12.04 16.21 11.66
C ASP A 216 10.79 16.99 12.10
N VAL A 217 9.77 16.30 12.64
CA VAL A 217 8.62 16.96 13.27
C VAL A 217 8.28 16.28 14.60
N GLN A 218 8.10 17.08 15.66
CA GLN A 218 7.69 16.65 17.00
C GLN A 218 6.28 17.14 17.32
N LEU A 219 5.49 16.29 17.97
CA LEU A 219 4.11 16.57 18.34
C LEU A 219 4.01 16.79 19.85
N GLU A 220 3.46 17.93 20.27
CA GLU A 220 3.27 18.29 21.68
C GLU A 220 1.84 18.79 21.93
N PRO A 221 1.18 18.42 23.05
CA PRO A 221 1.67 17.47 24.04
C PRO A 221 1.62 16.02 23.51
N ALA A 222 2.47 15.15 24.04
CA ALA A 222 2.47 13.72 23.71
C ALA A 222 1.17 12.99 24.12
N ARG A 223 0.40 13.55 25.07
CA ARG A 223 -0.93 13.07 25.49
C ARG A 223 -1.82 14.27 25.85
N LEU A 224 -3.14 14.09 25.72
CA LEU A 224 -4.14 15.06 26.13
C LEU A 224 -4.87 14.57 27.37
N THR A 225 -5.20 15.48 28.28
CA THR A 225 -5.95 15.17 29.51
C THR A 225 -7.45 15.27 29.25
N GLY A 226 -8.20 14.17 29.42
CA GLY A 226 -9.62 14.09 29.08
C GLY A 226 -10.58 14.85 30.02
N ASN A 227 -10.10 15.38 31.15
CA ASN A 227 -10.86 16.21 32.10
C ASN A 227 -10.24 17.61 32.31
N ALA A 228 -9.42 18.09 31.37
CA ALA A 228 -8.81 19.40 31.47
C ALA A 228 -9.86 20.53 31.53
N ALA A 229 -9.69 21.46 32.46
CA ALA A 229 -10.59 22.61 32.63
C ALA A 229 -10.45 23.66 31.51
N THR A 230 -9.31 23.70 30.83
CA THR A 230 -9.02 24.62 29.73
C THR A 230 -8.70 23.86 28.45
N ALA A 231 -8.85 24.53 27.32
CA ALA A 231 -8.45 23.98 26.03
C ALA A 231 -6.95 23.65 26.02
N GLN A 232 -6.59 22.55 25.37
CA GLN A 232 -5.22 22.09 25.20
C GLN A 232 -4.79 22.32 23.76
N THR A 233 -3.68 23.04 23.56
CA THR A 233 -3.13 23.33 22.24
C THR A 233 -2.26 22.18 21.75
N ILE A 234 -2.51 21.71 20.53
CA ILE A 234 -1.76 20.66 19.85
C ILE A 234 -0.80 21.31 18.85
N GLN A 235 0.48 21.29 19.18
CA GLN A 235 1.56 21.86 18.37
C GLN A 235 2.29 20.78 17.60
N LEU A 236 2.53 21.07 16.32
CA LEU A 236 3.36 20.27 15.44
C LEU A 236 4.63 21.08 15.15
N GLN A 237 5.68 20.83 15.93
CA GLN A 237 6.93 21.56 15.87
C GLN A 237 7.88 20.94 14.83
N ALA A 238 8.21 21.70 13.79
CA ALA A 238 9.26 21.32 12.87
C ALA A 238 10.65 21.49 13.54
N LEU A 239 11.50 20.49 13.37
CA LEU A 239 12.85 20.44 13.94
C LEU A 239 13.93 20.93 12.94
N SER A 240 13.53 21.23 11.70
CA SER A 240 14.38 21.82 10.65
C SER A 240 13.62 22.86 9.81
N PRO A 241 14.31 23.84 9.19
CA PRO A 241 13.68 24.78 8.26
C PRO A 241 12.97 24.10 7.09
N GLU A 242 13.52 23.00 6.58
CA GLU A 242 12.93 22.17 5.51
C GLU A 242 11.63 21.54 5.98
N ALA A 243 11.61 20.92 7.16
CA ALA A 243 10.38 20.37 7.73
C ALA A 243 9.33 21.45 8.00
N ALA A 244 9.75 22.65 8.43
CA ALA A 244 8.86 23.78 8.63
C ALA A 244 8.22 24.23 7.31
N ALA A 245 9.01 24.31 6.23
CA ALA A 245 8.50 24.62 4.91
C ALA A 245 7.49 23.56 4.42
N THR A 246 7.79 22.28 4.61
CA THR A 246 6.89 21.18 4.23
C THR A 246 5.59 21.19 5.02
N VAL A 247 5.64 21.34 6.36
CA VAL A 247 4.44 21.36 7.20
C VAL A 247 3.53 22.53 6.84
N ASN A 248 4.11 23.70 6.52
CA ASN A 248 3.36 24.89 6.14
C ASN A 248 2.81 24.86 4.71
N ALA A 249 3.30 23.95 3.86
CA ALA A 249 2.83 23.79 2.48
C ALA A 249 1.43 23.18 2.39
N TYR A 250 1.02 22.42 3.41
CA TYR A 250 -0.24 21.67 3.41
C TYR A 250 -1.23 22.21 4.44
N ALA A 251 -2.52 22.05 4.13
CA ALA A 251 -3.56 22.24 5.13
C ALA A 251 -3.43 21.22 6.27
N ARG A 252 -3.66 21.70 7.49
CA ARG A 252 -3.69 20.89 8.71
C ARG A 252 -5.12 20.58 9.08
N SER A 253 -5.43 19.30 9.29
CA SER A 253 -6.75 18.87 9.78
C SER A 253 -6.62 17.99 11.01
N TYR A 254 -7.68 17.96 11.81
CA TYR A 254 -7.67 17.33 13.12
C TYR A 254 -8.86 16.37 13.22
N GLY A 255 -8.59 15.13 13.61
CA GLY A 255 -9.62 14.11 13.79
C GLY A 255 -9.74 13.67 15.23
N ILE A 256 -10.92 13.20 15.63
CA ILE A 256 -11.16 12.52 16.91
C ILE A 256 -12.03 11.29 16.67
N ASP A 257 -11.70 10.17 17.29
CA ASP A 257 -12.42 8.92 17.14
C ASP A 257 -13.63 8.81 18.07
N ASN A 258 -13.61 9.48 19.21
CA ASN A 258 -14.70 9.51 20.17
C ASN A 258 -15.06 10.94 20.56
N ASP A 259 -16.10 11.44 19.92
CA ASP A 259 -16.61 12.79 20.12
C ASP A 259 -17.25 13.02 21.51
N ARG A 260 -17.44 11.97 22.32
CA ARG A 260 -17.81 12.08 23.74
C ARG A 260 -16.64 12.46 24.64
N ALA A 261 -15.40 12.19 24.22
CA ALA A 261 -14.20 12.56 24.98
C ALA A 261 -13.88 14.06 24.88
N GLY A 262 -14.33 14.69 23.81
CA GLY A 262 -14.15 16.11 23.59
C GLY A 262 -14.41 16.51 22.14
N TRP A 263 -13.97 17.72 21.80
CA TRP A 263 -14.08 18.25 20.45
C TRP A 263 -12.88 19.12 20.09
N LEU A 264 -12.73 19.39 18.79
CA LEU A 264 -11.58 20.08 18.21
C LEU A 264 -12.02 21.39 17.55
N GLN A 265 -11.28 22.46 17.81
CA GLN A 265 -11.34 23.72 17.09
C GLN A 265 -9.94 24.11 16.65
N ASN A 266 -9.64 23.99 15.35
CA ASN A 266 -8.28 24.16 14.84
C ASN A 266 -7.30 23.28 15.63
N ASP A 267 -6.26 23.87 16.21
CA ASP A 267 -5.24 23.22 17.03
C ASP A 267 -5.63 23.06 18.51
N GLN A 268 -6.86 23.41 18.91
CA GLN A 268 -7.32 23.32 20.29
C GLN A 268 -8.23 22.11 20.52
N PHE A 269 -7.92 21.33 21.56
CA PHE A 269 -8.78 20.26 22.07
C PHE A 269 -9.51 20.70 23.35
N TYR A 270 -10.82 20.46 23.39
CA TYR A 270 -11.69 20.77 24.51
C TYR A 270 -12.23 19.47 25.10
N ALA A 271 -11.81 19.17 26.33
CA ALA A 271 -12.16 17.97 27.08
C ALA A 271 -13.62 17.94 27.54
N GLN A 272 -14.22 16.75 27.62
CA GLN A 272 -15.59 16.52 28.12
C GLN A 272 -15.69 15.47 29.25
N SER A 273 -14.57 15.13 29.88
CA SER A 273 -14.51 14.22 31.04
C SER A 273 -15.13 12.84 30.79
N SER A 274 -14.87 12.27 29.61
CA SER A 274 -15.27 10.89 29.30
C SER A 274 -14.41 9.88 30.05
N SER A 275 -15.04 8.78 30.50
CA SER A 275 -14.37 7.61 31.05
C SER A 275 -13.81 6.68 29.97
N GLU A 276 -14.16 6.89 28.70
CA GLU A 276 -13.65 6.11 27.58
C GLU A 276 -12.37 6.73 27.01
N ALA A 277 -11.40 5.87 26.67
CA ALA A 277 -10.21 6.31 25.94
C ALA A 277 -10.58 6.83 24.55
N ALA A 278 -9.89 7.88 24.13
CA ALA A 278 -10.02 8.48 22.80
C ALA A 278 -8.64 8.80 22.21
N GLN A 279 -8.61 9.09 20.92
CA GLN A 279 -7.44 9.44 20.17
C GLN A 279 -7.75 10.62 19.27
N VAL A 280 -6.92 11.65 19.39
CA VAL A 280 -6.87 12.75 18.44
C VAL A 280 -5.87 12.41 17.35
N THR A 281 -6.17 12.80 16.13
CA THR A 281 -5.29 12.68 14.97
C THR A 281 -4.97 14.06 14.42
N VAL A 282 -3.71 14.28 14.05
CA VAL A 282 -3.23 15.49 13.37
C VAL A 282 -2.78 15.08 11.98
N ASN A 283 -3.28 15.73 10.95
CA ASN A 283 -3.04 15.36 9.56
C ASN A 283 -2.40 16.51 8.80
N VAL A 284 -1.31 16.23 8.08
CA VAL A 284 -0.60 17.18 7.22
C VAL A 284 -0.13 16.45 5.96
N GLY A 285 -0.65 16.86 4.80
CA GLY A 285 -0.38 16.19 3.53
C GLY A 285 -0.82 14.71 3.58
N THR A 286 0.13 13.79 3.39
CA THR A 286 -0.11 12.34 3.45
C THR A 286 0.18 11.72 4.82
N ARG A 287 0.67 12.49 5.80
CA ARG A 287 1.01 11.99 7.14
C ARG A 287 -0.08 12.27 8.16
N THR A 288 -0.19 11.32 9.08
CA THR A 288 -1.09 11.37 10.23
C THR A 288 -0.29 11.03 11.48
N TRP A 289 -0.41 11.85 12.52
CA TRP A 289 0.09 11.59 13.85
C TRP A 289 -1.09 11.37 14.80
N THR A 290 -0.87 10.62 15.88
CA THR A 290 -1.90 10.33 16.89
C THR A 290 -1.49 10.87 18.25
N VAL A 291 -2.41 11.55 18.94
CA VAL A 291 -2.28 11.97 20.35
C VAL A 291 -3.34 11.23 21.17
N PRO A 292 -2.97 10.32 22.08
CA PRO A 292 -3.95 9.67 22.96
C PRO A 292 -4.55 10.69 23.93
N VAL A 293 -5.84 10.54 24.20
CA VAL A 293 -6.57 11.29 25.23
C VAL A 293 -6.75 10.38 26.45
N GLU A 294 -6.22 10.79 27.59
CA GLU A 294 -6.34 10.08 28.84
C GLU A 294 -7.79 10.13 29.35
N PRO A 295 -8.39 9.00 29.74
CA PRO A 295 -9.72 8.97 30.35
C PRO A 295 -9.77 9.82 31.62
N ALA A 296 -10.92 10.41 31.92
CA ALA A 296 -11.15 11.10 33.18
C ALA A 296 -11.07 10.13 34.37
N THR A 297 -10.41 10.54 35.47
CA THR A 297 -10.38 9.77 36.72
C THR A 297 -11.76 9.79 37.41
N VAL A 298 -12.14 8.65 37.97
CA VAL A 298 -13.49 8.29 38.46
C VAL A 298 -14.05 9.21 39.58
N GLU A 299 -13.25 10.12 40.16
CA GLU A 299 -13.73 11.07 41.17
C GLU A 299 -14.63 12.18 40.60
N ALA A 300 -14.65 12.40 39.28
CA ALA A 300 -15.52 13.37 38.64
C ALA A 300 -16.94 12.81 38.40
N SER A 301 -17.64 12.37 39.45
CA SER A 301 -19.06 12.01 39.40
C SER A 301 -19.97 13.25 39.36
N ARG A 302 -19.88 14.00 38.26
CA ARG A 302 -21.04 14.71 37.70
C ARG A 302 -21.01 14.49 36.21
N ALA A 303 -21.50 13.31 35.80
CA ALA A 303 -21.99 13.12 34.45
C ALA A 303 -23.15 14.10 34.24
N THR A 304 -22.86 15.27 33.70
CA THR A 304 -23.90 16.11 33.12
C THR A 304 -24.43 15.38 31.89
N SER A 305 -25.64 14.82 32.00
CA SER A 305 -26.49 14.40 30.89
C SER A 305 -27.06 15.57 30.07
N ALA A 306 -26.56 16.78 30.29
CA ALA A 306 -26.91 17.92 29.48
C ALA A 306 -26.05 17.87 28.20
N PRO A 307 -26.67 17.85 27.00
CA PRO A 307 -25.93 18.31 25.82
C PRO A 307 -25.53 19.76 26.12
N PHE A 308 -24.54 20.37 25.46
CA PHE A 308 -24.82 21.67 24.82
C PHE A 308 -23.62 22.19 24.02
N PHE A 309 -23.99 22.62 22.82
CA PHE A 309 -23.34 23.51 21.86
C PHE A 309 -21.90 23.18 21.44
N ARG A 310 -21.80 22.16 20.58
CA ARG A 310 -20.94 22.32 19.40
C ARG A 310 -21.55 23.44 18.57
N VAL A 311 -20.76 24.41 18.13
CA VAL A 311 -21.22 25.33 17.09
C VAL A 311 -21.17 24.56 15.76
N SER A 312 -22.15 23.69 15.53
CA SER A 312 -22.31 23.00 14.25
C SER A 312 -22.85 24.00 13.24
N GLY A 313 -22.23 24.04 12.05
CA GLY A 313 -22.83 24.73 10.92
C GLY A 313 -23.92 23.88 10.26
N PRO A 314 -24.40 24.28 9.08
CA PRO A 314 -25.41 23.52 8.36
C PRO A 314 -24.88 22.15 7.95
N THR A 315 -25.70 21.11 8.11
CA THR A 315 -25.45 19.78 7.53
C THR A 315 -25.94 19.76 6.08
N TYR A 316 -25.08 19.38 5.16
CA TYR A 316 -25.42 19.26 3.75
C TYR A 316 -25.97 17.87 3.44
N LEU A 317 -27.13 17.83 2.78
CA LEU A 317 -27.72 16.59 2.28
C LEU A 317 -27.19 16.26 0.87
N PRO A 318 -26.95 14.98 0.57
CA PRO A 318 -26.53 14.57 -0.77
C PRO A 318 -27.66 14.76 -1.80
N VAL A 319 -27.30 15.15 -3.02
CA VAL A 319 -28.17 14.96 -4.21
C VAL A 319 -28.08 13.50 -4.68
N SER A 320 -26.90 12.90 -4.57
CA SER A 320 -26.71 11.47 -4.75
C SER A 320 -25.59 10.96 -3.85
N SER A 321 -25.67 9.68 -3.47
CA SER A 321 -24.60 8.98 -2.77
C SER A 321 -24.44 7.58 -3.31
N SER A 322 -23.20 7.07 -3.30
CA SER A 322 -22.88 5.70 -3.71
C SER A 322 -21.90 5.07 -2.74
N VAL A 323 -21.98 3.74 -2.62
CA VAL A 323 -21.04 2.94 -1.84
C VAL A 323 -20.28 2.03 -2.80
N THR A 324 -18.96 2.03 -2.70
CA THR A 324 -18.08 1.19 -3.52
C THR A 324 -17.13 0.41 -2.62
N THR A 325 -16.79 -0.81 -3.03
CA THR A 325 -15.79 -1.64 -2.34
C THR A 325 -14.38 -1.17 -2.69
N LEU A 326 -13.47 -1.24 -1.72
CA LEU A 326 -12.04 -0.97 -1.95
C LEU A 326 -11.32 -2.19 -2.56
N GLY A 327 -11.88 -3.38 -2.38
CA GLY A 327 -11.44 -4.61 -3.01
C GLY A 327 -12.40 -5.09 -4.10
N PRO A 328 -12.06 -6.21 -4.77
CA PRO A 328 -12.95 -6.81 -5.75
C PRO A 328 -14.25 -7.26 -5.10
N ILE A 329 -15.37 -7.04 -5.79
CA ILE A 329 -16.69 -7.49 -5.32
C ILE A 329 -16.71 -9.02 -5.30
N ASP A 330 -17.07 -9.58 -4.16
CA ASP A 330 -17.39 -11.00 -3.99
C ASP A 330 -18.91 -11.15 -3.82
N PRO A 331 -19.61 -11.89 -4.71
CA PRO A 331 -21.06 -12.00 -4.65
C PRO A 331 -21.60 -12.50 -3.32
N ALA A 332 -20.98 -13.52 -2.73
CA ALA A 332 -21.45 -14.10 -1.47
C ALA A 332 -21.30 -13.10 -0.31
N PHE A 333 -20.18 -12.36 -0.25
CA PHE A 333 -20.01 -11.31 0.76
C PHE A 333 -20.97 -10.14 0.55
N PHE A 334 -21.23 -9.75 -0.70
CA PHE A 334 -22.18 -8.70 -1.02
C PHE A 334 -23.61 -9.09 -0.62
N ASP A 335 -24.04 -10.31 -0.95
CA ASP A 335 -25.36 -10.82 -0.60
C ASP A 335 -25.53 -10.91 0.93
N LEU A 336 -24.48 -11.28 1.65
CA LEU A 336 -24.46 -11.29 3.12
C LEU A 336 -24.71 -9.90 3.71
N GLU A 337 -24.10 -8.84 3.17
CA GLU A 337 -24.37 -7.47 3.59
C GLU A 337 -25.83 -7.09 3.39
N LYS A 338 -26.36 -7.35 2.19
CA LYS A 338 -27.71 -6.94 1.80
C LYS A 338 -28.79 -7.71 2.54
N THR A 339 -28.53 -8.97 2.87
CA THR A 339 -29.49 -9.82 3.56
C THR A 339 -29.49 -9.55 5.06
N ASN A 340 -28.32 -9.44 5.70
CA ASN A 340 -28.24 -9.36 7.16
C ASN A 340 -28.33 -7.92 7.69
N HIS A 341 -27.67 -6.97 7.02
CA HIS A 341 -27.51 -5.60 7.53
C HIS A 341 -27.60 -4.53 6.42
N PRO A 342 -28.73 -4.47 5.66
CA PRO A 342 -28.86 -3.58 4.50
C PRO A 342 -28.79 -2.08 4.82
N GLY A 343 -29.00 -1.71 6.08
CA GLY A 343 -29.13 -0.32 6.50
C GLY A 343 -30.51 0.28 6.19
N PRO A 344 -30.73 1.55 6.58
CA PRO A 344 -31.99 2.24 6.36
C PRO A 344 -32.17 2.67 4.91
N TYR A 345 -33.42 2.96 4.53
CA TYR A 345 -33.71 3.71 3.30
C TYR A 345 -33.00 5.09 3.35
N GLY A 346 -32.32 5.46 2.27
CA GLY A 346 -31.42 6.62 2.21
C GLY A 346 -29.97 6.34 2.67
N GLY A 347 -29.67 5.11 3.09
CA GLY A 347 -28.33 4.66 3.44
C GLY A 347 -27.72 5.38 4.64
N VAL A 348 -26.40 5.42 4.70
CA VAL A 348 -25.63 5.97 5.85
C VAL A 348 -25.87 7.46 6.12
N HIS A 349 -26.44 8.23 5.18
CA HIS A 349 -26.82 9.64 5.43
C HIS A 349 -28.14 9.79 6.18
N SER A 350 -28.90 8.70 6.33
CA SER A 350 -30.17 8.72 7.06
C SER A 350 -29.98 9.08 8.54
N ALA A 351 -30.96 9.78 9.11
CA ALA A 351 -31.01 10.04 10.55
C ALA A 351 -31.39 8.80 11.39
N SER A 352 -31.81 7.72 10.73
CA SER A 352 -32.21 6.45 11.35
C SER A 352 -31.16 5.91 12.32
N ASP A 353 -31.63 5.24 13.38
CA ASP A 353 -30.78 4.47 14.30
C ASP A 353 -30.36 3.11 13.73
N GLN A 354 -30.87 2.71 12.55
CA GLN A 354 -30.47 1.45 11.92
C GLN A 354 -29.02 1.48 11.43
N TRP A 355 -28.27 0.43 11.77
CA TRP A 355 -26.90 0.24 11.30
C TRP A 355 -26.88 -0.29 9.86
N THR A 356 -25.96 0.24 9.05
CA THR A 356 -25.56 -0.39 7.79
C THR A 356 -24.32 -1.23 8.06
N GLY A 357 -24.37 -2.52 7.77
CA GLY A 357 -23.24 -3.42 7.96
C GLY A 357 -22.41 -3.57 6.69
N PHE A 358 -21.09 -3.48 6.83
CA PHE A 358 -20.15 -3.73 5.76
C PHE A 358 -19.28 -4.93 6.09
N TYR A 359 -19.10 -5.84 5.13
CA TYR A 359 -18.39 -7.10 5.30
C TYR A 359 -17.27 -7.28 4.27
N ARG A 360 -16.02 -7.47 4.73
CA ARG A 360 -14.90 -7.89 3.86
C ARG A 360 -14.71 -6.97 2.63
N MET A 361 -14.11 -7.49 1.57
CA MET A 361 -13.86 -6.81 0.29
C MET A 361 -12.94 -5.58 0.48
N HIS A 362 -11.91 -5.75 1.31
CA HIS A 362 -10.90 -4.78 1.78
C HIS A 362 -11.41 -3.53 2.53
N GLY A 363 -12.59 -3.02 2.20
CA GLY A 363 -13.12 -1.79 2.79
C GLY A 363 -14.21 -1.14 1.96
N ARG A 364 -14.73 -0.01 2.43
CA ARG A 364 -15.77 0.74 1.73
C ARG A 364 -15.33 2.17 1.50
N ALA A 365 -15.83 2.74 0.42
CA ALA A 365 -15.81 4.16 0.17
C ALA A 365 -17.24 4.65 -0.11
N LEU A 366 -17.63 5.67 0.65
CA LEU A 366 -18.89 6.37 0.56
C LEU A 366 -18.61 7.65 -0.24
N ILE A 367 -19.15 7.74 -1.45
CA ILE A 367 -18.99 8.90 -2.34
C ILE A 367 -20.29 9.69 -2.31
N THR A 368 -20.20 10.96 -1.93
CA THR A 368 -21.33 11.88 -1.81
C THR A 368 -21.19 13.00 -2.83
N ASP A 369 -22.21 13.22 -3.65
CA ASP A 369 -22.36 14.42 -4.48
C ASP A 369 -23.36 15.38 -3.83
N LEU A 370 -22.88 16.57 -3.46
CA LEU A 370 -23.68 17.66 -2.88
C LEU A 370 -24.44 18.48 -3.94
N GLY A 371 -24.28 18.16 -5.23
CA GLY A 371 -24.90 18.81 -6.38
C GLY A 371 -24.25 20.14 -6.79
N GLN A 372 -23.68 20.86 -5.84
CA GLN A 372 -23.00 22.14 -6.03
C GLN A 372 -21.80 22.28 -5.08
N LEU A 373 -20.95 23.27 -5.33
CA LEU A 373 -19.85 23.59 -4.42
C LEU A 373 -20.42 24.09 -3.08
N GLN A 374 -20.07 23.39 -2.00
CA GLN A 374 -20.39 23.74 -0.62
C GLN A 374 -19.12 24.06 0.16
N LEU A 375 -19.26 24.90 1.18
CA LEU A 375 -18.18 25.19 2.13
C LEU A 375 -18.21 24.17 3.27
N ILE A 376 -17.22 23.29 3.32
CA ILE A 376 -17.15 22.17 4.26
C ILE A 376 -16.05 22.45 5.30
N ASN A 377 -16.33 22.21 6.58
CA ASN A 377 -15.34 22.30 7.65
C ASN A 377 -15.29 21.05 8.55
N ALA A 378 -16.25 20.13 8.42
CA ALA A 378 -16.24 18.88 9.16
C ALA A 378 -16.96 17.76 8.42
N VAL A 379 -16.48 16.53 8.64
CA VAL A 379 -17.12 15.29 8.20
C VAL A 379 -17.10 14.30 9.36
N SER A 380 -18.23 13.66 9.64
CA SER A 380 -18.33 12.64 10.69
C SER A 380 -19.12 11.41 10.26
N LEU A 381 -18.78 10.27 10.86
CA LEU A 381 -19.46 9.00 10.67
C LEU A 381 -19.48 8.24 11.99
N GLN A 382 -20.63 7.68 12.35
CA GLN A 382 -20.76 6.88 13.57
C GLN A 382 -20.49 5.41 13.26
N PHE A 383 -19.73 4.76 14.13
CA PHE A 383 -19.40 3.33 14.07
C PHE A 383 -19.78 2.61 15.36
N GLN A 384 -19.94 1.29 15.28
CA GLN A 384 -20.15 0.40 16.41
C GLN A 384 -18.99 -0.58 16.56
N GLN A 385 -18.66 -0.92 17.81
CA GLN A 385 -17.86 -2.09 18.15
C GLN A 385 -18.72 -3.07 18.95
N ASP A 386 -18.78 -4.32 18.49
CA ASP A 386 -19.29 -5.47 19.22
C ASP A 386 -18.40 -6.68 18.88
N THR A 387 -17.33 -6.84 19.66
CA THR A 387 -16.31 -7.87 19.40
C THR A 387 -16.87 -9.29 19.54
N ALA A 388 -17.97 -9.49 20.27
CA ALA A 388 -18.60 -10.80 20.41
C ALA A 388 -19.33 -11.22 19.11
N SER A 389 -19.86 -10.25 18.38
CA SER A 389 -20.50 -10.44 17.06
C SER A 389 -19.53 -10.25 15.88
N GLY A 390 -18.24 -10.07 16.14
CA GLY A 390 -17.23 -9.83 15.10
C GLY A 390 -17.33 -8.46 14.42
N VAL A 391 -17.99 -7.48 15.07
CA VAL A 391 -18.10 -6.10 14.61
C VAL A 391 -17.00 -5.27 15.26
N TYR A 392 -16.13 -4.71 14.44
CA TYR A 392 -14.97 -3.94 14.89
C TYR A 392 -15.05 -2.50 14.39
N LEU A 393 -14.45 -1.57 15.14
CA LEU A 393 -14.18 -0.24 14.60
C LEU A 393 -13.25 -0.35 13.40
N PRO A 394 -13.43 0.47 12.35
CA PRO A 394 -12.46 0.51 11.26
C PRO A 394 -11.10 1.00 11.78
N LYS A 395 -10.02 0.43 11.25
CA LYS A 395 -8.65 0.82 11.62
C LYS A 395 -8.35 2.30 11.34
N GLU A 396 -9.06 2.90 10.39
CA GLU A 396 -9.02 4.32 10.09
C GLU A 396 -10.28 4.75 9.32
N MET A 397 -10.62 6.03 9.37
CA MET A 397 -11.56 6.68 8.45
C MET A 397 -10.82 7.80 7.73
N GLN A 398 -10.66 7.68 6.41
CA GLN A 398 -10.09 8.71 5.56
C GLN A 398 -11.20 9.55 4.94
N VAL A 399 -10.96 10.86 4.83
CA VAL A 399 -11.83 11.80 4.10
C VAL A 399 -11.03 12.43 2.97
N ASP A 400 -11.64 12.46 1.77
CA ASP A 400 -11.13 13.17 0.60
C ASP A 400 -12.20 14.09 0.02
N PHE A 401 -11.78 15.19 -0.59
CA PHE A 401 -12.66 16.17 -1.22
C PHE A 401 -12.36 16.31 -2.71
N SER A 402 -13.37 16.64 -3.50
CA SER A 402 -13.19 16.98 -4.90
C SER A 402 -14.20 18.04 -5.36
N GLN A 403 -13.77 18.93 -6.25
CA GLN A 403 -14.66 19.88 -6.91
C GLN A 403 -15.26 19.32 -8.21
N ASP A 404 -14.53 18.45 -8.91
CA ASP A 404 -14.87 17.95 -10.24
C ASP A 404 -15.19 16.44 -10.28
N GLY A 405 -15.04 15.74 -9.15
CA GLY A 405 -15.23 14.29 -9.01
C GLY A 405 -14.05 13.47 -9.52
N LEU A 406 -12.99 14.12 -10.00
CA LEU A 406 -11.91 13.52 -10.76
C LEU A 406 -10.58 13.70 -10.03
N LEU A 407 -10.22 14.93 -9.66
CA LEU A 407 -9.10 15.19 -8.75
C LEU A 407 -9.59 15.11 -7.31
N TRP A 408 -9.14 14.09 -6.59
CA TRP A 408 -9.41 13.94 -5.16
C TRP A 408 -8.24 14.47 -4.34
N SER A 409 -8.55 15.24 -3.31
CA SER A 409 -7.60 15.84 -2.38
C SER A 409 -7.79 15.24 -0.99
N ARG A 410 -6.72 14.70 -0.40
CA ARG A 410 -6.75 14.09 0.93
C ARG A 410 -6.94 15.14 2.01
N ALA A 411 -8.05 15.08 2.71
CA ALA A 411 -8.34 15.97 3.83
C ALA A 411 -7.63 15.52 5.11
N GLY A 412 -7.63 14.21 5.38
CA GLY A 412 -7.03 13.62 6.58
C GLY A 412 -7.64 12.27 6.94
N LYS A 413 -7.14 11.68 8.02
CA LYS A 413 -7.60 10.42 8.60
C LYS A 413 -8.01 10.63 10.05
N VAL A 414 -8.95 9.81 10.51
CA VAL A 414 -9.25 9.56 11.93
C VAL A 414 -8.81 8.14 12.23
N ILE A 415 -7.98 7.95 13.26
CA ILE A 415 -7.48 6.65 13.71
C ILE A 415 -8.00 6.44 15.14
N PRO A 416 -8.66 5.31 15.44
CA PRO A 416 -9.20 5.07 16.77
C PRO A 416 -8.13 4.72 17.78
N ALA A 417 -8.39 5.10 19.04
CA ALA A 417 -7.62 4.60 20.17
C ALA A 417 -7.72 3.06 20.22
N PRO A 418 -6.60 2.35 20.47
CA PRO A 418 -6.65 0.92 20.73
C PRO A 418 -7.66 0.62 21.85
N SER A 419 -8.61 -0.27 21.58
CA SER A 419 -9.62 -0.67 22.56
C SER A 419 -9.40 -2.12 22.94
N ALA A 420 -9.15 -2.36 24.22
CA ALA A 420 -9.15 -3.71 24.81
C ALA A 420 -10.52 -4.08 25.39
N SER A 421 -11.51 -3.18 25.30
CA SER A 421 -12.85 -3.41 25.86
C SER A 421 -13.63 -4.37 24.99
N THR A 422 -14.25 -5.36 25.64
CA THR A 422 -15.22 -6.29 25.03
C THR A 422 -16.65 -5.76 25.09
N ALA A 423 -16.89 -4.62 25.73
CA ALA A 423 -18.21 -4.00 25.79
C ALA A 423 -18.62 -3.44 24.43
N VAL A 424 -19.92 -3.49 24.15
CA VAL A 424 -20.49 -2.84 22.97
C VAL A 424 -20.33 -1.33 23.12
N THR A 425 -19.67 -0.69 22.16
CA THR A 425 -19.42 0.76 22.18
C THR A 425 -19.81 1.39 20.85
N GLU A 426 -20.20 2.66 20.92
CA GLU A 426 -20.47 3.48 19.74
C GLU A 426 -19.49 4.64 19.72
N ARG A 427 -18.91 4.93 18.56
CA ARG A 427 -17.92 5.99 18.39
C ARG A 427 -18.23 6.82 17.16
N THR A 428 -18.22 8.15 17.31
CA THR A 428 -18.34 9.07 16.18
C THR A 428 -16.95 9.52 15.78
N PHE A 429 -16.49 9.04 14.63
CA PHE A 429 -15.25 9.50 14.05
C PHE A 429 -15.55 10.84 13.38
N ARG A 430 -14.83 11.89 13.75
CA ARG A 430 -15.03 13.23 13.21
C ARG A 430 -13.70 13.80 12.76
N LEU A 431 -13.65 14.26 11.51
CA LEU A 431 -12.53 15.04 10.96
C LEU A 431 -12.96 16.50 10.82
N THR A 432 -12.23 17.41 11.45
CA THR A 432 -12.35 18.86 11.31
C THR A 432 -11.24 19.38 10.41
N VAL A 433 -11.60 20.16 9.40
CA VAL A 433 -10.70 20.69 8.38
C VAL A 433 -10.78 22.22 8.32
N PRO A 434 -9.75 22.92 7.83
CA PRO A 434 -9.91 24.30 7.39
C PRO A 434 -11.05 24.37 6.37
N THR A 435 -11.80 25.47 6.32
CA THR A 435 -12.97 25.55 5.42
C THR A 435 -12.54 25.38 3.97
N VAL A 436 -13.05 24.33 3.31
CA VAL A 436 -12.78 23.98 1.91
C VAL A 436 -14.05 24.10 1.07
N ALA A 437 -13.89 24.50 -0.19
CA ALA A 437 -14.98 24.42 -1.17
C ALA A 437 -14.90 23.07 -1.91
N ALA A 438 -15.96 22.26 -1.82
CA ALA A 438 -16.05 20.97 -2.50
C ALA A 438 -17.49 20.64 -2.89
N ARG A 439 -17.66 19.87 -3.97
CA ARG A 439 -18.95 19.30 -4.39
C ARG A 439 -19.04 17.84 -4.01
N TYR A 440 -17.92 17.12 -4.09
CA TYR A 440 -17.85 15.70 -3.80
C TYR A 440 -17.05 15.45 -2.53
N VAL A 441 -17.58 14.56 -1.69
CA VAL A 441 -16.91 14.08 -0.48
C VAL A 441 -16.81 12.58 -0.55
N ARG A 442 -15.63 12.04 -0.24
CA ARG A 442 -15.39 10.61 -0.16
C ARG A 442 -14.93 10.25 1.24
N VAL A 443 -15.66 9.35 1.90
CA VAL A 443 -15.28 8.76 3.18
C VAL A 443 -14.93 7.31 2.96
N SER A 444 -13.70 6.90 3.24
CA SER A 444 -13.24 5.52 3.06
C SER A 444 -12.66 4.91 4.32
N PHE A 445 -12.94 3.64 4.56
CA PHE A 445 -12.45 2.90 5.73
C PHE A 445 -12.24 1.41 5.40
N PRO A 446 -11.21 0.76 5.97
CA PRO A 446 -10.97 -0.67 5.78
C PRO A 446 -12.01 -1.50 6.53
N VAL A 447 -12.30 -2.68 6.01
CA VAL A 447 -13.28 -3.63 6.56
C VAL A 447 -12.67 -5.02 6.55
N ASP A 448 -12.10 -5.43 7.70
CA ASP A 448 -11.47 -6.75 7.85
C ASP A 448 -12.49 -7.87 8.09
N ILE A 449 -13.57 -7.58 8.83
CA ILE A 449 -14.72 -8.48 9.06
C ILE A 449 -15.98 -7.63 8.95
N TRP A 450 -16.66 -7.29 10.04
CA TRP A 450 -17.82 -6.41 10.04
C TRP A 450 -17.42 -5.03 10.54
N VAL A 451 -17.82 -4.01 9.80
CA VAL A 451 -17.84 -2.62 10.24
C VAL A 451 -19.26 -2.11 10.11
N PHE A 452 -19.85 -1.65 11.20
CA PHE A 452 -21.18 -1.07 11.19
C PHE A 452 -21.07 0.44 11.20
N ALA A 453 -21.77 1.11 10.30
CA ALA A 453 -21.79 2.57 10.24
C ALA A 453 -23.19 3.16 10.04
N ARG A 454 -23.40 4.37 10.55
CA ARG A 454 -24.60 5.19 10.32
C ARG A 454 -24.31 6.68 10.51
N ARG A 455 -25.22 7.53 10.06
CA ARG A 455 -25.20 8.98 10.28
C ARG A 455 -23.93 9.67 9.76
N LEU A 456 -23.64 9.48 8.47
CA LEU A 456 -22.66 10.28 7.76
C LEU A 456 -23.14 11.74 7.68
N GLN A 457 -22.42 12.65 8.33
CA GLN A 457 -22.69 14.09 8.30
C GLN A 457 -21.54 14.83 7.61
N ILE A 458 -21.90 15.76 6.73
CA ILE A 458 -21.00 16.68 6.06
C ILE A 458 -21.47 18.08 6.46
N GLU A 459 -20.62 18.83 7.15
CA GLU A 459 -20.99 20.08 7.81
C GLU A 459 -20.18 21.26 7.27
N GLY A 460 -20.84 22.42 7.20
CA GLY A 460 -20.21 23.69 6.88
C GLY A 460 -19.81 24.52 8.11
N PRO A 461 -19.12 25.66 7.90
CA PRO A 461 -18.75 26.55 8.99
C PRO A 461 -19.98 27.18 9.65
N PRO A 462 -19.95 27.36 10.98
CA PRO A 462 -21.03 28.06 11.67
C PRO A 462 -21.11 29.53 11.21
N ASN A 463 -22.33 30.04 11.05
CA ASN A 463 -22.67 31.42 10.66
C ASN A 463 -22.22 31.88 9.25
N GLY A 464 -21.83 30.97 8.35
CA GLY A 464 -21.53 31.31 6.93
C GLY A 464 -20.32 32.23 6.71
N ALA A 465 -19.51 32.49 7.75
CA ALA A 465 -18.55 33.59 7.79
C ALA A 465 -17.12 33.23 7.32
N ALA A 466 -16.88 32.05 6.77
CA ALA A 466 -15.55 31.69 6.30
C ALA A 466 -15.46 31.81 4.78
N THR A 467 -14.80 32.85 4.28
CA THR A 467 -14.27 32.84 2.91
C THR A 467 -13.41 31.58 2.77
N PRO A 468 -13.62 30.73 1.75
CA PRO A 468 -12.81 29.52 1.58
C PRO A 468 -11.34 29.93 1.58
N VAL A 469 -10.55 29.31 2.47
CA VAL A 469 -9.12 29.60 2.55
C VAL A 469 -8.48 28.88 1.36
N SER A 470 -8.57 29.50 0.18
CA SER A 470 -8.06 28.95 -1.09
C SER A 470 -6.53 28.83 -1.13
N SER A 471 -5.84 28.97 0.00
CA SER A 471 -4.39 29.17 0.07
C SER A 471 -3.59 28.01 0.64
N LEU A 472 -4.19 26.83 0.86
CA LEU A 472 -3.50 25.66 1.39
C LEU A 472 -3.68 24.45 0.47
N ASN A 473 -2.58 23.74 0.20
CA ASN A 473 -2.59 22.56 -0.65
C ASN A 473 -3.04 21.34 0.17
N PHE A 474 -3.83 20.47 -0.45
CA PHE A 474 -4.06 19.12 0.06
C PHE A 474 -3.35 18.15 -0.87
N ALA A 475 -2.78 17.07 -0.34
CA ALA A 475 -2.12 16.08 -1.18
C ALA A 475 -3.14 15.41 -2.11
N PRO A 476 -2.82 15.17 -3.40
CA PRO A 476 -3.66 14.33 -4.25
C PRO A 476 -3.87 12.96 -3.61
N SER A 477 -5.09 12.46 -3.70
CA SER A 477 -5.48 11.14 -3.21
C SER A 477 -5.78 10.25 -4.41
N PRO A 478 -5.33 8.98 -4.43
CA PRO A 478 -5.65 8.07 -5.51
C PRO A 478 -7.17 7.88 -5.64
N ALA A 479 -7.64 7.69 -6.87
CA ALA A 479 -8.91 7.11 -7.22
C ALA A 479 -9.06 5.75 -6.53
N LEU A 480 -10.31 5.40 -6.25
CA LEU A 480 -10.64 4.09 -5.73
C LEU A 480 -10.54 3.10 -6.89
N SER A 481 -9.54 2.24 -6.88
CA SER A 481 -9.56 1.07 -7.74
C SER A 481 -10.15 -0.09 -6.94
N GLY A 482 -11.35 -0.55 -7.31
CA GLY A 482 -11.89 -1.85 -6.86
C GLY A 482 -11.09 -3.04 -7.41
N THR A 483 -10.12 -2.74 -8.28
CA THR A 483 -9.02 -3.62 -8.66
C THR A 483 -7.87 -3.36 -7.71
N VAL A 484 -7.26 -4.41 -7.14
CA VAL A 484 -6.09 -4.30 -6.26
C VAL A 484 -5.10 -3.28 -6.83
N ILE A 485 -4.94 -2.17 -6.12
CA ILE A 485 -3.93 -1.18 -6.44
C ILE A 485 -2.60 -1.90 -6.33
N THR A 486 -1.92 -2.09 -7.47
CA THR A 486 -0.50 -2.38 -7.50
C THR A 486 0.22 -1.21 -6.88
N THR A 487 0.36 -1.20 -5.56
CA THR A 487 1.44 -0.44 -4.94
C THR A 487 2.72 -1.14 -5.35
N ARG A 488 3.25 -0.81 -6.54
CA ARG A 488 4.69 -0.95 -6.77
C ARG A 488 5.32 0.06 -5.82
N SER A 489 5.51 -0.37 -4.57
CA SER A 489 6.38 0.34 -3.66
C SER A 489 7.76 0.30 -4.30
N SER A 490 8.14 1.40 -4.94
CA SER A 490 9.48 1.61 -5.49
C SER A 490 10.52 1.81 -4.38
N SER A 491 10.14 1.74 -3.11
CA SER A 491 11.12 1.48 -2.05
C SER A 491 11.41 -0.01 -2.02
N ALA A 492 12.38 -0.43 -2.83
CA ALA A 492 13.20 -1.56 -2.44
C ALA A 492 13.64 -1.34 -0.98
N PRO A 493 13.50 -2.33 -0.09
CA PRO A 493 14.08 -2.24 1.25
C PRO A 493 15.57 -1.86 1.11
N PRO A 494 16.10 -0.95 1.95
CA PRO A 494 17.53 -0.79 2.05
C PRO A 494 18.10 -2.14 2.51
N ASP A 495 19.05 -2.67 1.76
CA ASP A 495 19.79 -3.91 2.01
C ASP A 495 19.02 -5.23 1.82
N GLN A 496 18.77 -5.59 0.55
CA GLN A 496 18.57 -7.00 0.17
C GLN A 496 19.96 -7.65 -0.10
N PRO A 497 20.40 -8.67 0.66
CA PRO A 497 21.55 -9.47 0.27
C PRO A 497 21.26 -10.20 -1.06
N SER A 498 22.30 -10.39 -1.87
CA SER A 498 22.28 -10.77 -3.29
C SER A 498 21.20 -11.79 -3.72
N THR A 499 20.55 -11.49 -4.84
CA THR A 499 19.46 -12.20 -5.55
C THR A 499 19.79 -13.60 -6.10
N ALA A 500 20.94 -14.21 -5.76
CA ALA A 500 21.38 -15.46 -6.37
C ALA A 500 20.86 -16.76 -5.69
N HIS A 501 20.24 -16.69 -4.51
CA HIS A 501 19.89 -17.88 -3.70
C HIS A 501 18.44 -18.01 -3.21
N ARG A 502 17.49 -17.16 -3.66
CA ARG A 502 16.07 -17.23 -3.25
C ARG A 502 15.16 -17.61 -4.42
N GLN A 503 15.20 -18.86 -4.90
CA GLN A 503 14.17 -19.34 -5.82
C GLN A 503 13.01 -19.96 -5.02
N PRO A 504 11.80 -19.36 -5.05
CA PRO A 504 10.63 -19.94 -4.44
C PRO A 504 10.21 -21.26 -5.12
N ILE A 505 9.40 -22.06 -4.42
CA ILE A 505 8.88 -23.33 -4.95
C ILE A 505 7.71 -23.05 -5.88
N ASP A 506 7.79 -23.50 -7.15
CA ASP A 506 6.76 -23.25 -8.15
C ASP A 506 5.48 -24.09 -7.95
N ASN A 507 5.63 -25.34 -7.51
CA ASN A 507 4.51 -26.24 -7.18
C ASN A 507 4.79 -26.94 -5.82
N LEU A 508 4.27 -26.37 -4.75
CA LEU A 508 4.44 -26.82 -3.37
C LEU A 508 3.30 -27.73 -2.93
N LEU A 509 3.56 -28.99 -2.59
CA LEU A 509 2.54 -29.88 -2.03
C LEU A 509 2.51 -29.76 -0.50
N LEU A 510 1.31 -29.59 0.07
CA LEU A 510 1.10 -29.65 1.52
C LEU A 510 0.94 -31.11 1.96
N VAL A 511 1.68 -31.50 3.00
CA VAL A 511 1.78 -32.87 3.51
C VAL A 511 1.55 -32.85 5.03
N TYR A 512 0.43 -33.41 5.48
CA TYR A 512 0.16 -33.61 6.90
C TYR A 512 0.93 -34.81 7.44
N THR A 513 1.67 -34.59 8.55
CA THR A 513 2.77 -35.47 8.98
C THR A 513 2.47 -36.40 10.15
N ASP A 514 1.47 -36.10 10.97
CA ASP A 514 1.08 -36.89 12.13
C ASP A 514 -0.22 -37.67 11.89
N HIS A 515 -0.45 -38.67 12.74
CA HIS A 515 -1.68 -39.46 12.69
C HIS A 515 -2.87 -38.55 13.02
N SER A 516 -3.87 -38.54 12.14
CA SER A 516 -5.23 -38.19 12.56
C SER A 516 -5.92 -39.45 13.09
N SER A 517 -7.09 -39.31 13.70
CA SER A 517 -7.93 -40.47 14.05
C SER A 517 -8.41 -41.28 12.82
N VAL A 518 -8.20 -40.75 11.61
CA VAL A 518 -8.74 -41.26 10.34
C VAL A 518 -7.63 -41.65 9.34
N TYR A 519 -6.45 -41.03 9.41
CA TYR A 519 -5.39 -41.20 8.43
C TYR A 519 -4.05 -41.63 9.03
N GLU A 520 -3.49 -42.68 8.43
CA GLU A 520 -2.13 -43.14 8.69
C GLU A 520 -1.07 -42.20 8.08
N PRO A 521 0.13 -42.09 8.71
CA PRO A 521 1.35 -41.53 8.16
C PRO A 521 1.56 -41.82 6.68
N TRP A 522 2.22 -40.90 5.98
CA TRP A 522 2.64 -41.15 4.60
C TRP A 522 3.68 -42.26 4.55
N SER A 523 3.44 -43.22 3.66
CA SER A 523 4.38 -44.28 3.31
C SER A 523 5.21 -43.87 2.10
N GLN A 524 6.29 -44.60 1.81
CA GLN A 524 7.07 -44.38 0.60
C GLN A 524 6.18 -44.48 -0.65
N ALA A 525 5.26 -45.46 -0.69
CA ALA A 525 4.33 -45.67 -1.79
C ALA A 525 3.34 -44.51 -2.01
N ASP A 526 3.02 -43.76 -0.95
CA ASP A 526 2.19 -42.56 -1.05
C ASP A 526 2.97 -41.39 -1.68
N PHE A 527 4.27 -41.26 -1.35
CA PHE A 527 5.12 -40.22 -1.91
C PHE A 527 5.50 -40.42 -3.37
N LEU A 528 5.69 -41.67 -3.82
CA LEU A 528 6.14 -41.95 -5.20
C LEU A 528 5.29 -41.23 -6.27
N PRO A 529 3.95 -41.37 -6.31
CA PRO A 529 3.13 -40.68 -7.32
C PRO A 529 3.05 -39.16 -7.14
N MET A 530 3.49 -38.59 -6.01
CA MET A 530 3.57 -37.14 -5.81
C MET A 530 4.96 -36.58 -6.19
N LEU A 531 6.01 -37.38 -6.12
CA LEU A 531 7.35 -36.94 -6.53
C LEU A 531 7.50 -36.97 -8.05
N ALA A 532 7.04 -38.04 -8.71
CA ALA A 532 7.08 -38.20 -10.16
C ALA A 532 5.72 -38.59 -10.73
N HIS A 533 5.49 -38.25 -12.00
CA HIS A 533 4.23 -38.57 -12.66
C HIS A 533 4.11 -40.07 -12.93
N LYS A 534 3.13 -40.72 -12.31
CA LYS A 534 2.79 -42.12 -12.54
C LYS A 534 2.08 -42.26 -13.89
N LYS A 535 2.73 -42.92 -14.85
CA LYS A 535 2.17 -43.18 -16.21
C LYS A 535 1.29 -44.43 -16.23
N SER A 536 1.74 -45.49 -15.57
CA SER A 536 1.01 -46.73 -15.35
C SER A 536 1.46 -47.35 -14.04
N ASP A 537 0.95 -48.51 -13.67
CA ASP A 537 1.47 -49.24 -12.51
C ASP A 537 2.99 -49.46 -12.66
N GLN A 538 3.70 -49.04 -11.61
CA GLN A 538 5.16 -49.08 -11.46
C GLN A 538 5.97 -48.28 -12.50
N THR A 539 5.36 -47.47 -13.37
CA THR A 539 6.10 -46.60 -14.31
C THR A 539 5.91 -45.13 -13.96
N TYR A 540 7.02 -44.40 -13.87
CA TYR A 540 7.06 -42.99 -13.50
C TYR A 540 7.84 -42.18 -14.54
N ALA A 541 7.57 -40.89 -14.62
CA ALA A 541 8.32 -39.95 -15.44
C ALA A 541 8.32 -38.55 -14.84
N ASP A 542 9.43 -37.85 -15.04
CA ASP A 542 9.60 -36.42 -14.76
C ASP A 542 9.24 -36.02 -13.32
N ARG A 543 9.45 -34.75 -12.98
CA ARG A 543 9.06 -34.21 -11.68
C ARG A 543 7.57 -33.85 -11.68
N PHE A 544 6.86 -34.18 -10.59
CA PHE A 544 5.48 -33.71 -10.40
C PHE A 544 5.42 -32.46 -9.51
N PHE A 545 5.71 -32.55 -8.20
CA PHE A 545 5.78 -31.38 -7.33
C PHE A 545 7.21 -30.90 -7.09
N ASP A 546 7.46 -29.60 -7.03
CA ASP A 546 8.82 -29.01 -6.91
C ASP A 546 9.33 -28.97 -5.47
N GLY A 547 8.44 -29.05 -4.49
CA GLY A 547 8.79 -29.09 -3.08
C GLY A 547 7.63 -29.54 -2.19
N MET A 548 7.93 -29.80 -0.93
CA MET A 548 6.96 -30.29 0.06
C MET A 548 6.93 -29.37 1.28
N LEU A 549 5.73 -29.01 1.74
CA LEU A 549 5.49 -28.33 3.01
C LEU A 549 4.92 -29.35 4.02
N LEU A 550 5.65 -29.55 5.11
CA LEU A 550 5.35 -30.55 6.12
C LEU A 550 4.60 -29.88 7.27
N LEU A 551 3.38 -30.33 7.57
CA LEU A 551 2.42 -29.69 8.46
C LEU A 551 1.93 -30.64 9.57
N PRO A 552 1.54 -30.12 10.74
CA PRO A 552 0.70 -30.85 11.69
C PRO A 552 -0.73 -30.97 11.15
N HIS A 553 -1.40 -32.09 11.37
CA HIS A 553 -2.83 -32.26 11.08
C HIS A 553 -3.65 -31.24 11.87
N PRO A 554 -4.76 -30.69 11.34
CA PRO A 554 -5.56 -29.68 12.07
C PRO A 554 -6.01 -30.14 13.47
N ASP A 555 -6.36 -31.41 13.63
CA ASP A 555 -6.76 -32.00 14.92
C ASP A 555 -5.63 -32.03 15.96
N SER A 556 -4.39 -32.23 15.50
CA SER A 556 -3.18 -32.30 16.33
C SER A 556 -2.45 -30.96 16.42
N ALA A 557 -2.78 -30.00 15.54
CA ALA A 557 -2.36 -28.60 15.57
C ALA A 557 -2.90 -27.84 16.80
N SER A 558 -3.49 -28.57 17.75
CA SER A 558 -3.79 -28.19 19.13
C SER A 558 -2.79 -27.17 19.71
N PHE A 559 -3.32 -26.20 20.45
CA PHE A 559 -2.53 -25.14 21.06
C PHE A 559 -1.70 -25.68 22.23
N GLY A 560 -0.40 -25.34 22.27
CA GLY A 560 0.47 -25.59 23.43
C GLY A 560 1.78 -26.30 23.11
N LYS A 561 2.74 -26.24 24.04
CA LYS A 561 4.11 -26.77 23.82
C LYS A 561 4.15 -28.27 23.51
N LYS A 562 3.24 -29.05 24.11
CA LYS A 562 3.16 -30.51 23.90
C LYS A 562 2.85 -30.87 22.45
N ALA A 563 1.96 -30.14 21.79
CA ALA A 563 1.61 -30.36 20.40
C ALA A 563 2.82 -30.09 19.47
N TRP A 564 3.59 -29.04 19.77
CA TRP A 564 4.81 -28.72 19.03
C TRP A 564 5.85 -29.84 19.15
N ASP A 565 6.01 -30.39 20.36
CA ASP A 565 6.88 -31.54 20.59
C ASP A 565 6.43 -32.79 19.84
N SER A 566 5.13 -33.06 19.80
CA SER A 566 4.55 -34.18 19.04
C SER A 566 4.76 -34.03 17.54
N TYR A 567 4.54 -32.83 16.98
CA TYR A 567 4.81 -32.56 15.57
C TYR A 567 6.31 -32.74 15.24
N ALA A 568 7.22 -32.23 16.06
CA ALA A 568 8.67 -32.42 15.83
C ALA A 568 9.09 -33.90 15.82
N ALA A 569 8.43 -34.74 16.62
CA ALA A 569 8.68 -36.19 16.63
C ALA A 569 8.08 -36.91 15.41
N ALA A 570 6.87 -36.52 14.98
CA ALA A 570 6.24 -37.08 13.79
C ALA A 570 7.01 -36.72 12.51
N LEU A 571 7.46 -35.47 12.42
CA LEU A 571 8.19 -34.92 11.28
C LEU A 571 9.44 -35.73 10.94
N GLU A 572 10.23 -36.13 11.94
CA GLU A 572 11.47 -36.90 11.73
C GLU A 572 11.21 -38.22 11.00
N ARG A 573 10.13 -38.93 11.36
CA ARG A 573 9.73 -40.16 10.66
C ARG A 573 9.31 -39.89 9.21
N GLN A 574 8.53 -38.82 8.99
CA GLN A 574 8.07 -38.47 7.64
C GLN A 574 9.20 -38.05 6.71
N LEU A 575 10.17 -37.29 7.23
CA LEU A 575 11.32 -36.85 6.45
C LEU A 575 12.20 -38.03 6.01
N THR A 576 12.37 -39.05 6.87
CA THR A 576 13.09 -40.27 6.48
C THR A 576 12.39 -41.00 5.34
N VAL A 577 11.07 -41.20 5.43
CA VAL A 577 10.30 -41.87 4.37
C VAL A 577 10.30 -41.05 3.06
N LEU A 578 10.28 -39.72 3.17
CA LEU A 578 10.38 -38.83 2.00
C LEU A 578 11.78 -38.88 1.36
N ASP A 579 12.86 -38.86 2.15
CA ASP A 579 14.24 -38.98 1.66
C ASP A 579 14.44 -40.31 0.90
N GLU A 580 13.93 -41.41 1.45
CA GLU A 580 13.93 -42.74 0.80
C GLU A 580 13.14 -42.74 -0.52
N ALA A 581 11.99 -42.05 -0.59
CA ALA A 581 11.20 -41.94 -1.81
C ALA A 581 11.92 -41.11 -2.90
N VAL A 582 12.60 -40.03 -2.52
CA VAL A 582 13.41 -39.22 -3.45
C VAL A 582 14.60 -40.04 -3.97
N ALA A 583 15.31 -40.75 -3.08
CA ALA A 583 16.42 -41.63 -3.45
C ALA A 583 15.97 -42.73 -4.44
N TRP A 584 14.78 -43.29 -4.22
CA TRP A 584 14.19 -44.27 -5.12
C TRP A 584 13.95 -43.68 -6.52
N HIS A 585 13.37 -42.49 -6.63
CA HIS A 585 13.14 -41.87 -7.96
C HIS A 585 14.43 -41.48 -8.66
N GLN A 586 15.43 -40.97 -7.94
CA GLN A 586 16.73 -40.61 -8.50
C GLN A 586 17.44 -41.81 -9.15
N THR A 587 17.15 -43.03 -8.67
CA THR A 587 17.72 -44.28 -9.18
C THR A 587 16.84 -44.98 -10.23
N HIS A 588 15.52 -44.87 -10.14
CA HIS A 588 14.59 -45.68 -10.97
C HIS A 588 13.82 -44.89 -12.03
N THR A 589 13.76 -43.55 -11.96
CA THR A 589 12.91 -42.74 -12.83
C THR A 589 13.74 -41.90 -13.79
N THR A 590 13.63 -42.20 -15.09
CA THR A 590 14.30 -41.41 -16.14
C THR A 590 13.80 -39.97 -16.12
N GLY A 591 14.72 -39.01 -16.17
CA GLY A 591 14.42 -37.58 -16.17
C GLY A 591 14.13 -36.97 -14.79
N PHE A 592 14.14 -37.76 -13.71
CA PHE A 592 13.93 -37.23 -12.38
C PHE A 592 15.15 -36.41 -11.89
N PRO A 593 14.95 -35.19 -11.32
CA PRO A 593 16.04 -34.34 -10.86
C PRO A 593 16.94 -34.99 -9.81
N GLN A 594 18.26 -34.89 -10.00
CA GLN A 594 19.26 -35.37 -9.05
C GLN A 594 19.55 -34.37 -7.92
N THR A 595 19.03 -33.15 -8.03
CA THR A 595 19.14 -32.13 -6.98
C THR A 595 18.25 -32.49 -5.79
N PRO A 596 18.68 -32.22 -4.54
CA PRO A 596 17.86 -32.46 -3.36
C PRO A 596 16.50 -31.73 -3.40
N LEU A 597 15.46 -32.42 -2.94
CA LEU A 597 14.09 -31.92 -2.85
C LEU A 597 13.99 -30.75 -1.85
N PRO A 598 13.52 -29.56 -2.25
CA PRO A 598 13.16 -28.48 -1.34
C PRO A 598 12.07 -28.89 -0.34
N VAL A 599 12.32 -28.65 0.94
CA VAL A 599 11.42 -28.94 2.06
C VAL A 599 11.19 -27.68 2.89
N VAL A 600 9.92 -27.38 3.16
CA VAL A 600 9.47 -26.30 4.04
C VAL A 600 8.91 -26.90 5.33
N LEU A 601 9.33 -26.39 6.49
CA LEU A 601 8.89 -26.84 7.81
C LEU A 601 7.93 -25.86 8.45
N THR A 602 7.04 -26.32 9.33
CA THR A 602 6.05 -25.43 9.96
C THR A 602 6.52 -24.78 11.27
N ILE A 603 6.28 -23.47 11.39
CA ILE A 603 6.27 -22.71 12.65
C ILE A 603 4.82 -22.62 13.13
N HIS A 604 4.56 -23.18 14.30
CA HIS A 604 3.25 -23.09 14.93
C HIS A 604 2.97 -21.69 15.50
N TYR A 605 1.69 -21.37 15.69
CA TYR A 605 1.25 -20.11 16.28
C TYR A 605 1.18 -20.19 17.82
N PRO A 606 2.02 -19.45 18.56
CA PRO A 606 1.92 -19.37 20.02
C PRO A 606 0.80 -18.39 20.38
N THR A 607 -0.46 -18.82 20.36
CA THR A 607 -1.59 -17.92 20.64
C THR A 607 -1.49 -17.30 22.03
N PRO A 608 -1.69 -15.97 22.18
CA PRO A 608 -1.63 -15.29 23.48
C PRO A 608 -2.78 -15.72 24.41
N LYS A 609 -3.84 -16.34 23.87
CA LYS A 609 -4.96 -16.89 24.66
C LYS A 609 -4.57 -18.15 25.44
N HIS A 610 -3.48 -18.83 25.06
CA HIS A 610 -3.03 -20.04 25.72
C HIS A 610 -2.01 -19.70 26.82
N LYS A 611 -2.15 -20.32 28.00
CA LYS A 611 -1.37 -19.98 29.20
C LYS A 611 0.13 -20.25 29.08
N ASP A 612 0.56 -21.05 28.09
CA ASP A 612 1.95 -21.39 27.85
C ASP A 612 2.82 -20.20 27.42
N TRP A 613 2.21 -19.13 26.87
CA TRP A 613 2.91 -17.97 26.30
C TRP A 613 2.24 -16.64 26.68
N PRO A 614 2.34 -16.22 27.95
CA PRO A 614 1.61 -15.07 28.46
C PRO A 614 2.15 -13.71 27.98
N THR A 615 3.34 -13.67 27.37
CA THR A 615 4.01 -12.43 26.93
C THR A 615 4.58 -12.57 25.52
N GLU A 616 4.70 -11.45 24.80
CA GLU A 616 5.33 -11.39 23.47
C GLU A 616 6.77 -11.98 23.49
N THR A 617 7.55 -11.66 24.52
CA THR A 617 8.89 -12.24 24.72
C THR A 617 8.85 -13.75 24.85
N ALA A 618 7.91 -14.32 25.60
CA ALA A 618 7.77 -15.77 25.76
C ALA A 618 7.35 -16.45 24.45
N ARG A 619 6.48 -15.81 23.66
CA ARG A 619 6.07 -16.27 22.33
C ARG A 619 7.28 -16.34 21.39
N LEU A 620 8.06 -15.26 21.28
CA LEU A 620 9.25 -15.18 20.44
C LEU A 620 10.32 -16.21 20.85
N GLN A 621 10.63 -16.30 22.15
CA GLN A 621 11.61 -17.27 22.66
C GLN A 621 11.19 -18.71 22.37
N SER A 622 9.90 -19.02 22.45
CA SER A 622 9.40 -20.37 22.18
C SER A 622 9.50 -20.74 20.71
N ILE A 623 9.20 -19.82 19.79
CA ILE A 623 9.39 -20.04 18.36
C ILE A 623 10.88 -20.29 18.07
N ARG A 624 11.79 -19.46 18.60
CA ARG A 624 13.24 -19.63 18.42
C ARG A 624 13.75 -20.98 18.95
N ALA A 625 13.34 -21.35 20.16
CA ALA A 625 13.71 -22.63 20.75
C ALA A 625 13.19 -23.81 19.92
N PHE A 626 11.98 -23.69 19.39
CA PHE A 626 11.37 -24.70 18.54
C PHE A 626 12.11 -24.84 17.19
N MET A 627 12.41 -23.73 16.51
CA MET A 627 13.19 -23.74 15.28
C MET A 627 14.60 -24.34 15.49
N ALA A 628 15.27 -23.99 16.60
CA ALA A 628 16.56 -24.56 16.95
C ALA A 628 16.48 -26.08 17.15
N LYS A 629 15.41 -26.57 17.78
CA LYS A 629 15.15 -28.01 17.94
C LYS A 629 14.97 -28.72 16.59
N LEU A 630 14.21 -28.13 15.67
CA LEU A 630 14.01 -28.68 14.33
C LEU A 630 15.33 -28.70 13.54
N GLN A 631 16.11 -27.63 13.60
CA GLN A 631 17.42 -27.54 12.95
C GLN A 631 18.40 -28.58 13.51
N GLN A 632 18.41 -28.79 14.83
CA GLN A 632 19.24 -29.82 15.47
C GLN A 632 18.88 -31.21 14.94
N ARG A 633 17.59 -31.54 14.87
CA ARG A 633 17.13 -32.84 14.32
C ARG A 633 17.53 -32.99 12.86
N TRP A 634 17.39 -31.94 12.06
CA TRP A 634 17.81 -31.94 10.66
C TRP A 634 19.29 -32.25 10.48
N GLN A 635 20.15 -31.60 11.28
CA GLN A 635 21.59 -31.83 11.25
C GLN A 635 21.97 -33.24 11.71
N GLN A 636 21.24 -33.80 12.68
CA GLN A 636 21.49 -35.16 13.19
C GLN A 636 21.09 -36.25 12.20
N ALA A 637 19.96 -36.09 11.51
CA ALA A 637 19.43 -37.12 10.63
C ALA A 637 20.17 -37.25 9.29
N SER A 638 20.88 -36.20 8.85
CA SER A 638 21.74 -36.23 7.65
C SER A 638 21.04 -36.68 6.35
N TRP A 639 19.76 -36.34 6.16
CA TRP A 639 19.01 -36.60 4.92
C TRP A 639 19.72 -35.96 3.71
N SER A 640 20.18 -36.80 2.78
CA SER A 640 21.05 -36.35 1.68
C SER A 640 20.30 -35.99 0.40
N HIS A 641 19.05 -36.43 0.29
CA HIS A 641 18.18 -36.18 -0.86
C HIS A 641 17.18 -35.05 -0.60
N LEU A 642 17.19 -34.45 0.60
CA LEU A 642 16.34 -33.34 0.99
C LEU A 642 17.15 -32.07 1.27
N ARG A 643 16.54 -30.91 1.04
CA ARG A 643 17.11 -29.60 1.39
C ARG A 643 16.07 -28.77 2.13
N HIS A 644 16.34 -28.45 3.38
CA HIS A 644 15.54 -27.51 4.14
C HIS A 644 15.75 -26.09 3.58
N VAL A 645 14.68 -25.49 3.06
CA VAL A 645 14.74 -24.17 2.40
C VAL A 645 14.09 -23.04 3.19
N GLY A 646 13.28 -23.37 4.20
CA GLY A 646 12.57 -22.34 4.95
C GLY A 646 11.46 -22.86 5.83
N TYR A 647 10.77 -21.91 6.44
CA TYR A 647 9.67 -22.17 7.35
C TYR A 647 8.35 -21.55 6.89
N TYR A 648 7.25 -22.22 7.20
CA TYR A 648 5.89 -21.77 6.97
C TYR A 648 5.26 -21.26 8.27
N TRP A 649 4.64 -20.08 8.24
CA TRP A 649 3.86 -19.56 9.34
C TRP A 649 2.44 -20.13 9.34
N LEU A 650 2.11 -20.94 10.35
CA LEU A 650 0.85 -21.70 10.39
C LEU A 650 -0.41 -20.84 10.50
N TRP A 651 -0.35 -19.64 11.08
CA TRP A 651 -1.54 -18.82 11.29
C TRP A 651 -1.90 -18.02 10.05
N GLU A 652 -3.13 -18.16 9.56
CA GLU A 652 -3.53 -17.71 8.21
C GLU A 652 -3.96 -16.23 8.13
N ASP A 653 -3.94 -15.49 9.25
CA ASP A 653 -4.15 -14.04 9.24
C ASP A 653 -3.20 -13.27 10.15
N VAL A 654 -3.09 -11.96 9.95
CA VAL A 654 -2.27 -11.08 10.78
C VAL A 654 -3.10 -9.87 11.17
N ARG A 655 -3.89 -10.03 12.24
CA ARG A 655 -4.78 -8.99 12.76
C ARG A 655 -4.11 -8.08 13.78
N LEU A 656 -3.41 -8.68 14.74
CA LEU A 656 -2.90 -8.00 15.94
C LEU A 656 -1.55 -7.33 15.66
N ALA A 657 -1.32 -6.17 16.28
CA ALA A 657 -0.05 -5.45 16.14
C ALA A 657 1.15 -6.26 16.70
N GLU A 658 0.95 -6.96 17.81
CA GLU A 658 1.92 -7.88 18.40
C GLU A 658 2.31 -9.03 17.44
N ASP A 659 1.35 -9.55 16.66
CA ASP A 659 1.63 -10.59 15.67
C ASP A 659 2.47 -10.03 14.53
N GLN A 660 2.21 -8.79 14.08
CA GLN A 660 3.03 -8.15 13.05
C GLN A 660 4.48 -7.93 13.52
N ALA A 661 4.69 -7.49 14.77
CA ALA A 661 6.02 -7.31 15.34
C ALA A 661 6.77 -8.65 15.48
N LEU A 662 6.07 -9.67 15.98
CA LEU A 662 6.57 -11.03 16.11
C LEU A 662 7.00 -11.61 14.75
N ILE A 663 6.13 -11.52 13.73
CA ILE A 663 6.39 -12.05 12.38
C ILE A 663 7.61 -11.37 11.74
N ARG A 664 7.72 -10.03 11.82
CA ARG A 664 8.90 -9.32 11.29
C ARG A 664 10.19 -9.78 11.95
N THR A 665 10.17 -9.96 13.28
CA THR A 665 11.34 -10.41 14.03
C THR A 665 11.76 -11.82 13.62
N ILE A 666 10.79 -12.72 13.40
CA ILE A 666 11.06 -14.08 12.91
C ILE A 666 11.58 -14.05 11.47
N ALA A 667 11.03 -13.21 10.59
CA ALA A 667 11.53 -13.05 9.23
C ALA A 667 13.02 -12.66 9.23
N ASP A 668 13.40 -11.67 10.04
CA ASP A 668 14.80 -11.24 10.19
C ASP A 668 15.71 -12.38 10.67
N ASP A 669 15.24 -13.20 11.62
CA ASP A 669 16.00 -14.35 12.13
C ASP A 669 16.19 -15.44 11.06
N LEU A 670 15.19 -15.66 10.20
CA LEU A 670 15.26 -16.62 9.09
C LEU A 670 16.19 -16.12 7.99
N HIS A 671 16.09 -14.85 7.61
CA HIS A 671 16.94 -14.26 6.57
C HIS A 671 18.42 -14.25 6.96
N LYS A 672 18.75 -14.03 8.25
CA LYS A 672 20.13 -14.18 8.77
C LYS A 672 20.69 -15.59 8.62
N GLN A 673 19.80 -16.59 8.58
CA GLN A 673 20.16 -18.00 8.38
C GLN A 673 20.05 -18.43 6.91
N ASN A 674 19.79 -17.50 5.99
CA ASN A 674 19.55 -17.76 4.57
C ASN A 674 18.39 -18.75 4.33
N LEU A 675 17.35 -18.67 5.18
CA LEU A 675 16.11 -19.44 5.07
C LEU A 675 14.98 -18.53 4.58
N LEU A 676 14.05 -19.11 3.81
CA LEU A 676 12.87 -18.42 3.30
C LEU A 676 11.71 -18.50 4.28
N PHE A 677 10.82 -17.51 4.22
CA PHE A 677 9.62 -17.44 5.05
C PHE A 677 8.34 -17.52 4.22
N TYR A 678 7.52 -18.54 4.49
CA TYR A 678 6.34 -18.91 3.71
C TYR A 678 5.04 -18.61 4.46
N TRP A 679 3.96 -18.30 3.72
CA TRP A 679 2.63 -18.07 4.28
C TRP A 679 1.49 -18.44 3.30
N ILE A 680 0.34 -18.86 3.82
CA ILE A 680 -0.82 -19.31 3.04
C ILE A 680 -2.06 -18.69 3.70
N PRO A 681 -2.38 -17.42 3.39
CA PRO A 681 -3.56 -16.75 3.92
C PRO A 681 -4.84 -17.16 3.17
N TYR A 682 -5.96 -17.19 3.91
CA TYR A 682 -7.30 -17.33 3.34
C TYR A 682 -7.75 -16.10 2.53
N TYR A 683 -8.83 -16.23 1.77
CA TYR A 683 -9.34 -15.16 0.90
C TYR A 683 -9.76 -13.94 1.72
N ASP A 684 -9.18 -12.77 1.40
CA ASP A 684 -9.40 -11.51 2.12
C ASP A 684 -8.92 -11.54 3.60
N ALA A 685 -7.86 -12.33 3.87
CA ALA A 685 -7.25 -12.41 5.20
C ALA A 685 -6.61 -11.06 5.63
N PRO A 686 -6.83 -10.64 6.88
CA PRO A 686 -6.12 -9.50 7.46
C PRO A 686 -4.60 -9.66 7.33
N GLY A 687 -3.92 -8.60 6.89
CA GLY A 687 -2.47 -8.60 6.70
C GLY A 687 -1.99 -9.05 5.32
N LEU A 688 -2.86 -9.61 4.46
CA LEU A 688 -2.52 -10.07 3.11
C LEU A 688 -1.75 -9.02 2.29
N THR A 689 -2.25 -7.79 2.23
CA THR A 689 -1.64 -6.71 1.44
C THR A 689 -0.30 -6.22 1.99
N LYS A 690 0.07 -6.62 3.22
CA LYS A 690 1.30 -6.22 3.91
C LYS A 690 2.33 -7.34 3.97
N TRP A 691 2.13 -8.47 3.29
CA TRP A 691 2.99 -9.65 3.42
C TRP A 691 4.48 -9.35 3.23
N ARG A 692 4.85 -8.47 2.28
CA ARG A 692 6.24 -8.04 2.06
C ARG A 692 6.79 -7.20 3.22
N GLU A 693 5.98 -6.30 3.78
CA GLU A 693 6.34 -5.51 4.97
C GLU A 693 6.47 -6.36 6.23
N LEU A 694 5.84 -7.53 6.24
CA LEU A 694 5.95 -8.52 7.31
C LEU A 694 7.19 -9.41 7.16
N GLY A 695 7.85 -9.40 5.99
CA GLY A 695 9.09 -10.12 5.73
C GLY A 695 8.91 -11.53 5.16
N PHE A 696 7.70 -11.91 4.73
CA PHE A 696 7.50 -13.17 4.00
C PHE A 696 8.20 -13.11 2.64
N ASP A 697 8.74 -14.24 2.18
CA ASP A 697 9.40 -14.39 0.88
C ASP A 697 8.47 -14.99 -0.17
N GLN A 698 7.59 -15.91 0.24
CA GLN A 698 6.69 -16.64 -0.65
C GLN A 698 5.32 -16.85 -0.01
N VAL A 699 4.28 -16.37 -0.68
CA VAL A 699 2.90 -16.41 -0.16
C VAL A 699 1.98 -17.03 -1.21
N TYR A 700 1.07 -17.92 -0.79
CA TYR A 700 0.05 -18.51 -1.66
C TYR A 700 -1.33 -18.14 -1.15
N LEU A 701 -2.11 -17.39 -1.93
CA LEU A 701 -3.47 -17.01 -1.53
C LEU A 701 -4.39 -18.22 -1.69
N GLN A 702 -5.05 -18.61 -0.61
CA GLN A 702 -6.08 -19.65 -0.59
C GLN A 702 -7.42 -19.03 -1.01
N PRO A 703 -8.01 -19.42 -2.17
CA PRO A 703 -9.24 -18.80 -2.68
C PRO A 703 -10.49 -19.09 -1.85
N ASN A 704 -10.48 -20.15 -1.04
CA ASN A 704 -11.64 -20.74 -0.36
C ASN A 704 -12.79 -21.13 -1.29
N TYR A 705 -12.56 -21.19 -2.60
CA TYR A 705 -13.61 -21.49 -3.58
C TYR A 705 -14.04 -22.95 -3.49
N TYR A 706 -13.12 -23.89 -3.24
CA TYR A 706 -13.45 -25.31 -3.27
C TYR A 706 -14.42 -25.73 -2.17
N PHE A 707 -14.31 -25.16 -0.98
CA PHE A 707 -14.93 -25.68 0.25
C PHE A 707 -16.41 -25.36 0.41
N ASP A 708 -16.92 -24.31 -0.23
CA ASP A 708 -18.29 -23.84 -0.05
C ASP A 708 -18.96 -23.64 -1.41
N PRO A 709 -20.02 -24.42 -1.74
CA PRO A 709 -20.78 -24.30 -2.98
C PRO A 709 -21.29 -22.90 -3.28
N ASP A 710 -21.59 -22.08 -2.27
CA ASP A 710 -22.15 -20.73 -2.42
C ASP A 710 -21.13 -19.74 -2.99
N PHE A 711 -19.84 -20.04 -2.90
CA PHE A 711 -18.81 -19.21 -3.52
C PHE A 711 -18.75 -19.46 -5.01
N SER A 712 -19.20 -18.48 -5.80
CA SER A 712 -19.13 -18.56 -7.27
C SER A 712 -17.68 -18.53 -7.79
N ARG A 713 -17.50 -18.93 -9.06
CA ARG A 713 -16.21 -18.83 -9.77
C ARG A 713 -15.63 -17.41 -9.81
N THR A 714 -16.45 -16.39 -9.57
CA THR A 714 -15.99 -15.00 -9.39
C THR A 714 -14.97 -14.87 -8.27
N ARG A 715 -15.13 -15.59 -7.15
CA ARG A 715 -14.15 -15.59 -6.04
C ARG A 715 -12.79 -16.09 -6.50
N LEU A 716 -12.78 -17.21 -7.22
CA LEU A 716 -11.55 -17.78 -7.78
C LEU A 716 -10.86 -16.79 -8.72
N LEU A 717 -11.60 -16.19 -9.65
CA LEU A 717 -11.05 -15.17 -10.57
C LEU A 717 -10.55 -13.92 -9.82
N ASN A 718 -11.23 -13.52 -8.75
CA ASN A 718 -10.76 -12.44 -7.88
C ASN A 718 -9.45 -12.80 -7.19
N ALA A 719 -9.34 -14.01 -6.63
CA ALA A 719 -8.12 -14.48 -5.97
C ALA A 719 -6.93 -14.44 -6.94
N TYR A 720 -7.10 -14.90 -8.18
CA TYR A 720 -6.08 -14.81 -9.23
C TYR A 720 -5.66 -13.37 -9.54
N ARG A 721 -6.61 -12.43 -9.66
CA ARG A 721 -6.31 -11.00 -9.85
C ARG A 721 -5.57 -10.40 -8.65
N GLN A 722 -5.95 -10.77 -7.44
CA GLN A 722 -5.27 -10.33 -6.21
C GLN A 722 -3.85 -10.86 -6.13
N ALA A 723 -3.66 -12.16 -6.38
CA ALA A 723 -2.35 -12.80 -6.41
C ALA A 723 -1.44 -12.17 -7.45
N GLN A 724 -1.94 -11.90 -8.66
CA GLN A 724 -1.18 -11.21 -9.69
C GLN A 724 -0.75 -9.80 -9.25
N ALA A 725 -1.66 -9.01 -8.68
CA ALA A 725 -1.38 -7.63 -8.29
C ALA A 725 -0.43 -7.52 -7.08
N LEU A 726 -0.46 -8.49 -6.16
CA LEU A 726 0.39 -8.51 -4.96
C LEU A 726 1.68 -9.33 -5.15
N GLY A 727 1.80 -10.05 -6.27
CA GLY A 727 2.92 -10.96 -6.56
C GLY A 727 2.92 -12.21 -5.67
N LEU A 728 1.74 -12.80 -5.44
CA LEU A 728 1.52 -14.04 -4.69
C LEU A 728 1.40 -15.24 -5.65
N GLY A 729 1.52 -16.43 -5.08
CA GLY A 729 0.98 -17.65 -5.66
C GLY A 729 -0.48 -17.89 -5.29
N ILE A 730 -1.02 -19.02 -5.73
CA ILE A 730 -2.38 -19.48 -5.42
C ILE A 730 -2.32 -20.87 -4.81
N GLU A 731 -3.12 -21.13 -3.79
CA GLU A 731 -3.37 -22.50 -3.34
C GLU A 731 -4.47 -23.15 -4.18
N ILE A 732 -4.21 -24.35 -4.70
CA ILE A 732 -5.20 -25.23 -5.30
C ILE A 732 -5.78 -26.10 -4.19
N GLU A 733 -7.09 -26.02 -4.02
CA GLU A 733 -7.82 -26.64 -2.92
C GLU A 733 -8.55 -27.90 -3.40
N GLY A 734 -8.42 -29.00 -2.66
CA GLY A 734 -9.12 -30.24 -2.90
C GLY A 734 -9.21 -31.12 -1.66
N THR A 735 -10.19 -32.01 -1.62
CA THR A 735 -10.39 -33.01 -0.55
C THR A 735 -10.80 -34.34 -1.16
N ALA A 736 -10.91 -35.40 -0.35
CA ALA A 736 -11.39 -36.71 -0.79
C ALA A 736 -12.82 -36.67 -1.40
N GLN A 737 -13.56 -35.57 -1.22
CA GLN A 737 -14.90 -35.38 -1.79
C GLN A 737 -14.88 -35.42 -3.32
N PHE A 738 -13.84 -34.91 -4.01
CA PHE A 738 -13.76 -35.03 -5.47
C PHE A 738 -13.65 -36.49 -5.95
N LEU A 739 -13.31 -37.46 -5.08
CA LEU A 739 -13.26 -38.86 -5.49
C LEU A 739 -14.66 -39.41 -5.75
N GLN A 740 -15.67 -38.86 -5.09
CA GLN A 740 -17.03 -39.41 -5.06
C GLN A 740 -18.05 -38.44 -5.66
N ASP A 741 -17.93 -37.14 -5.38
CA ASP A 741 -18.89 -36.11 -5.75
C ASP A 741 -18.51 -35.37 -7.05
N SER A 742 -19.44 -35.28 -8.02
CA SER A 742 -19.22 -34.60 -9.29
C SER A 742 -19.04 -33.09 -9.16
N ASP A 743 -19.69 -32.47 -8.17
CA ASP A 743 -19.63 -31.03 -7.99
C ASP A 743 -18.26 -30.65 -7.42
N PHE A 744 -17.76 -31.38 -6.42
CA PHE A 744 -16.40 -31.19 -5.93
C PHE A 744 -15.34 -31.55 -6.98
N ARG A 745 -15.59 -32.53 -7.86
CA ARG A 745 -14.72 -32.74 -9.05
C ARG A 745 -14.67 -31.52 -9.95
N GLN A 746 -15.82 -30.95 -10.27
CA GLN A 746 -15.89 -29.79 -11.13
C GLN A 746 -15.22 -28.57 -10.48
N ARG A 747 -15.44 -28.34 -9.18
CA ARG A 747 -14.78 -27.25 -8.43
C ARG A 747 -13.26 -27.42 -8.37
N TYR A 748 -12.75 -28.65 -8.27
CA TYR A 748 -11.32 -28.91 -8.38
C TYR A 748 -10.79 -28.56 -9.79
N LEU A 749 -11.48 -29.01 -10.84
CA LEU A 749 -11.12 -28.73 -12.23
C LEU A 749 -11.18 -27.24 -12.58
N ASP A 750 -12.15 -26.51 -12.02
CA ASP A 750 -12.31 -25.06 -12.22
C ASP A 750 -11.10 -24.25 -11.75
N GLN A 751 -10.29 -24.79 -10.85
CA GLN A 751 -9.05 -24.18 -10.35
C GLN A 751 -7.84 -24.43 -11.27
N LEU A 752 -7.87 -25.49 -12.09
CA LEU A 752 -6.79 -25.85 -13.03
C LEU A 752 -6.89 -25.04 -14.33
N ILE A 753 -6.95 -23.71 -14.21
CA ILE A 753 -7.06 -22.77 -15.33
C ILE A 753 -5.70 -22.20 -15.74
N ASP A 754 -5.61 -21.64 -16.94
CA ASP A 754 -4.38 -20.99 -17.38
C ASP A 754 -4.00 -19.83 -16.41
N PRO A 755 -2.74 -19.77 -15.95
CA PRO A 755 -2.34 -18.78 -14.97
C PRO A 755 -2.40 -17.37 -15.57
N PRO A 756 -2.77 -16.34 -14.79
CA PRO A 756 -2.73 -14.95 -15.26
C PRO A 756 -1.30 -14.43 -15.48
N ALA A 757 -0.30 -15.10 -14.91
CA ALA A 757 1.12 -14.82 -15.13
C ALA A 757 1.90 -16.14 -15.29
N PRO A 758 2.79 -16.29 -16.30
CA PRO A 758 3.56 -17.51 -16.51
C PRO A 758 4.39 -17.95 -15.29
N THR A 759 4.81 -16.99 -14.47
CA THR A 759 5.65 -17.20 -13.28
C THR A 759 4.88 -17.38 -11.98
N MET A 760 3.55 -17.47 -12.00
CA MET A 760 2.77 -17.64 -10.77
C MET A 760 3.05 -19.02 -10.12
N PRO A 761 3.48 -19.05 -8.84
CA PRO A 761 3.71 -20.29 -8.11
C PRO A 761 2.42 -20.78 -7.44
N TYR A 762 2.36 -22.07 -7.10
CA TYR A 762 1.16 -22.70 -6.56
C TYR A 762 1.47 -23.59 -5.36
N ALA A 763 0.59 -23.55 -4.37
CA ALA A 763 0.51 -24.52 -3.29
C ALA A 763 -0.66 -25.47 -3.55
N PHE A 764 -0.62 -26.68 -2.99
CA PHE A 764 -1.66 -27.68 -3.19
C PHE A 764 -2.10 -28.24 -1.84
N TYR A 765 -3.27 -27.82 -1.41
CA TYR A 765 -4.00 -28.42 -0.30
C TYR A 765 -4.89 -29.54 -0.87
N LEU A 766 -4.56 -30.78 -0.57
CA LEU A 766 -5.25 -31.97 -1.12
C LEU A 766 -5.68 -32.89 0.02
N GLU A 767 -6.14 -32.27 1.13
CA GLU A 767 -6.37 -32.93 2.43
C GLU A 767 -5.14 -33.75 2.83
N THR A 768 -5.29 -35.02 3.23
CA THR A 768 -4.15 -35.88 3.54
C THR A 768 -3.64 -36.63 2.32
N LYS A 769 -4.47 -37.41 1.60
CA LYS A 769 -4.00 -38.32 0.53
C LYS A 769 -4.91 -38.32 -0.71
N SER A 770 -5.72 -37.29 -0.93
CA SER A 770 -6.79 -37.34 -1.94
C SER A 770 -6.26 -37.50 -3.37
N LEU A 771 -5.16 -36.83 -3.72
CA LEU A 771 -4.55 -36.99 -5.05
C LEU A 771 -3.75 -38.30 -5.19
N VAL A 772 -3.21 -38.83 -4.09
CA VAL A 772 -2.62 -40.19 -4.05
C VAL A 772 -3.72 -41.22 -4.35
N GLN A 773 -4.86 -41.12 -3.67
CA GLN A 773 -6.03 -41.97 -3.91
C GLN A 773 -6.51 -41.86 -5.35
N ALA A 774 -6.55 -40.65 -5.92
CA ALA A 774 -6.89 -40.46 -7.34
C ALA A 774 -5.93 -41.20 -8.28
N SER A 775 -4.62 -41.18 -8.00
CA SER A 775 -3.61 -41.90 -8.80
C SER A 775 -3.77 -43.43 -8.80
N GLN A 776 -4.53 -43.97 -7.84
CA GLN A 776 -4.79 -45.40 -7.64
C GLN A 776 -6.24 -45.79 -7.97
N SER A 777 -7.07 -44.83 -8.38
CA SER A 777 -8.51 -45.02 -8.59
C SER A 777 -8.86 -45.50 -10.01
N ASN A 778 -10.15 -45.74 -10.25
CA ASN A 778 -10.70 -46.02 -11.58
C ASN A 778 -10.39 -44.89 -12.59
N GLU A 779 -10.58 -45.19 -13.88
CA GLU A 779 -10.22 -44.29 -14.98
C GLU A 779 -10.78 -42.87 -14.83
N LEU A 780 -12.03 -42.70 -14.38
CA LEU A 780 -12.66 -41.38 -14.25
C LEU A 780 -11.93 -40.50 -13.23
N VAL A 781 -11.64 -41.04 -12.06
CA VAL A 781 -11.00 -40.31 -10.95
C VAL A 781 -9.50 -40.16 -11.21
N ASN A 782 -8.88 -41.19 -11.79
CA ASN A 782 -7.48 -41.17 -12.20
C ASN A 782 -7.18 -40.08 -13.23
N ARG A 783 -8.15 -39.71 -14.10
CA ARG A 783 -8.01 -38.55 -14.99
C ARG A 783 -7.74 -37.23 -14.27
N LEU A 784 -8.18 -37.05 -13.02
CA LEU A 784 -7.88 -35.84 -12.23
C LEU A 784 -6.38 -35.75 -11.94
N TYR A 785 -5.77 -36.84 -11.49
CA TYR A 785 -4.31 -36.95 -11.26
C TYR A 785 -3.51 -36.56 -12.51
N HIS A 786 -3.88 -37.12 -13.67
CA HIS A 786 -3.25 -36.79 -14.95
C HIS A 786 -3.54 -35.36 -15.43
N ALA A 787 -4.73 -34.82 -15.15
CA ALA A 787 -5.08 -33.44 -15.48
C ALA A 787 -4.23 -32.45 -14.69
N THR A 788 -4.07 -32.66 -13.38
CA THR A 788 -3.23 -31.85 -12.50
C THR A 788 -1.78 -31.83 -12.99
N TYR A 789 -1.21 -33.00 -13.33
CA TYR A 789 0.15 -33.08 -13.87
C TYR A 789 0.30 -32.33 -15.20
N ARG A 790 -0.59 -32.59 -16.17
CA ARG A 790 -0.53 -31.93 -17.49
C ARG A 790 -0.67 -30.43 -17.38
N TRP A 791 -1.53 -29.95 -16.48
CA TRP A 791 -1.70 -28.53 -16.21
C TRP A 791 -0.41 -27.89 -15.66
N MET A 792 0.28 -28.54 -14.73
CA MET A 792 1.59 -28.06 -14.25
C MET A 792 2.64 -28.04 -15.36
N GLN A 793 2.72 -29.10 -16.18
CA GLN A 793 3.72 -29.19 -17.26
C GLN A 793 3.51 -28.13 -18.36
N LYS A 794 2.25 -27.87 -18.74
CA LYS A 794 1.91 -26.80 -19.70
C LYS A 794 2.49 -25.45 -19.24
N ARG A 795 2.48 -25.18 -17.93
CA ARG A 795 3.02 -23.95 -17.35
C ARG A 795 4.54 -23.86 -17.44
N VAL A 796 5.24 -24.99 -17.31
CA VAL A 796 6.71 -25.03 -17.45
C VAL A 796 7.13 -24.70 -18.88
N LEU A 797 6.43 -25.24 -19.89
CA LEU A 797 6.70 -24.95 -21.29
C LEU A 797 6.46 -23.48 -21.64
N ASN A 798 5.35 -22.89 -21.17
CA ASN A 798 5.04 -21.47 -21.40
C ASN A 798 6.00 -20.49 -20.70
N LYS A 799 6.88 -20.95 -19.79
CA LYS A 799 7.96 -20.12 -19.21
C LYS A 799 9.22 -20.08 -20.07
N ALA A 800 9.40 -21.06 -20.95
CA ALA A 800 10.59 -21.21 -21.78
C ALA A 800 10.49 -20.47 -23.13
N ASP A 801 9.27 -20.10 -23.53
CA ASP A 801 8.93 -19.20 -24.63
C ASP A 801 8.84 -17.75 -24.14
#